data_AF-A0A225WQX1-F1
#
_entry.id   AF-A0A225WQX1-F1
#
_cell.length_a   1.000
_cell.length_b   1.000
_cell.length_c   1.000
_cell.angle_alpha   90.00
_cell.angle_beta   90.00
_cell.angle_gamma   90.00
#
_symmetry.space_group_name_H-M   'P 1'
#
loop_
_entity.id
_entity.type
_entity.pdbx_description
1 polymer ?
#
loop_
_entity_poly.entity_id
_entity_poly.type
_entity_poly.pdbx_seq_one_letter_code
_entity_poly.pdbx_strand_id
1 'polypeptide(L)'
;MDVDIVRPMLLIGVKTAVVTSFPRRQAIRETWANPATLPRDVKVLFLGCEPNVTDFQNEHDRRRVLSAVVKEKAVYKDLLTEELDCTDSYRGLSDKVKSFMHLSAAEFPNTKFVMLVDDDIYVKIDQLAEHLRKLNQSDLYMGEVWSVEFGKQVPIRYSESQYFLPEDQYPMRILLPYATGPHYVVSMRNVRFIAKNYWRLTSMNGLEDVSTGIWLRAMQIHAEHTSDFSCFRSSMKCSDNLVSFADLSPLGIRSIHSNRANNRSFCHGLHSVTWLRQFNMLPRLSEMLQRPIQEAEQLDSRQLGNDNDNNVDTLWNIEVFVNDLNISKYLEVTSIVSTPSEAGIKVKYFPSAETLFSYTQRVCAQVQTLMKRTEFNSMMCHAVAVKLRTQLQLKFLSIERALIINRATVELWRYNIFVADPEASPIIIAHHDNAVYIPTVLESLFVKVYEHHKRPILVFPEWILHKHYGSKPDVFVFSIVDADCQPLIKPACQEFVAKYIDEYLSSGTSHDNQTTTIIMTAGEPADTQGLDERVLLLSTVSGLNRRKYAYLPVASTSFGERLQHSPTSLLLPVISSEPEERRFCAYLFARCDRPQREYMFDILNDVEPVDALGICAGSSRLPNVSYAASRYSTWYNDDAVATFQNYKFVIAFENSGVPGYITEKLVNPFLAGSIPIYLGNSTTITEIFNPKSFIDCGRFETLRDCASYVLKVHNSPELYTQMRRESVVGNVSAFNEAFSWHPSIPSRSLADKVAKWLHT
;
A
#
# COMPACT_ATOMS: atom_id res chain seq x y z
N MET A 1 -31.61 -8.69 46.60
CA MET A 1 -32.01 -8.21 45.25
C MET A 1 -31.28 -9.09 44.26
N ASP A 2 -31.98 -10.11 43.75
CA ASP A 2 -31.48 -10.99 42.70
C ASP A 2 -31.18 -10.16 41.46
N VAL A 3 -29.91 -10.11 41.07
CA VAL A 3 -29.52 -9.63 39.75
C VAL A 3 -29.83 -10.77 38.79
N ASP A 4 -30.87 -10.63 37.96
CA ASP A 4 -31.20 -11.58 36.90
C ASP A 4 -29.92 -11.95 36.13
N ILE A 5 -29.40 -13.17 36.33
CA ILE A 5 -28.30 -13.71 35.56
C ILE A 5 -28.86 -14.04 34.17
N VAL A 6 -28.85 -13.05 33.29
CA VAL A 6 -29.23 -13.22 31.88
C VAL A 6 -28.29 -14.24 31.26
N ARG A 7 -28.84 -15.42 30.92
CA ARG A 7 -28.11 -16.50 30.26
C ARG A 7 -27.98 -16.15 28.77
N PRO A 8 -26.79 -16.24 28.17
CA PRO A 8 -26.61 -15.84 26.77
C PRO A 8 -27.39 -16.77 25.85
N MET A 9 -28.08 -16.20 24.87
CA MET A 9 -28.67 -16.91 23.73
C MET A 9 -27.60 -17.23 22.68
N LEU A 10 -26.66 -16.30 22.48
CA LEU A 10 -25.53 -16.42 21.57
C LEU A 10 -24.20 -16.29 22.36
N LEU A 11 -23.33 -17.27 22.19
CA LEU A 11 -21.96 -17.23 22.69
C LEU A 11 -20.99 -17.10 21.49
N ILE A 12 -20.11 -16.11 21.51
CA ILE A 12 -19.14 -15.84 20.44
C ILE A 12 -17.74 -16.15 20.97
N GLY A 13 -17.06 -17.10 20.34
CA GLY A 13 -15.66 -17.41 20.58
C GLY A 13 -14.77 -16.77 19.51
N VAL A 14 -13.90 -15.84 19.92
CA VAL A 14 -12.93 -15.16 19.05
C VAL A 14 -11.60 -15.88 19.12
N LYS A 15 -11.25 -16.63 18.07
CA LYS A 15 -9.95 -17.30 17.92
C LYS A 15 -8.84 -16.25 17.85
N THR A 16 -7.87 -16.33 18.76
CA THR A 16 -6.81 -15.32 18.87
C THR A 16 -5.51 -15.92 19.37
N ALA A 17 -4.39 -15.31 18.97
CA ALA A 17 -3.07 -15.62 19.53
C ALA A 17 -2.84 -14.80 20.80
N VAL A 18 -2.55 -15.45 21.93
CA VAL A 18 -2.49 -14.76 23.24
C VAL A 18 -1.44 -13.66 23.25
N VAL A 19 -0.24 -13.94 22.72
CA VAL A 19 0.91 -13.04 22.78
C VAL A 19 0.82 -11.92 21.74
N THR A 20 0.54 -12.25 20.48
CA THR A 20 0.72 -11.32 19.36
C THR A 20 -0.54 -10.52 19.00
N SER A 21 -1.74 -11.04 19.32
CA SER A 21 -3.01 -10.44 18.91
C SER A 21 -3.67 -9.51 19.92
N PHE A 22 -2.97 -9.04 20.96
CA PHE A 22 -3.54 -8.07 21.91
C PHE A 22 -4.19 -6.83 21.24
N PRO A 23 -3.55 -6.18 20.23
CA PRO A 23 -4.15 -5.02 19.56
C PRO A 23 -5.48 -5.31 18.85
N ARG A 24 -5.66 -6.55 18.37
CA ARG A 24 -6.90 -7.01 17.72
C ARG A 24 -8.01 -7.23 18.72
N ARG A 25 -7.70 -7.94 19.82
CA ARG A 25 -8.63 -8.10 20.95
C ARG A 25 -9.10 -6.75 21.47
N GLN A 26 -8.15 -5.81 21.64
CA GLN A 26 -8.47 -4.47 22.08
C GLN A 26 -9.37 -3.71 21.10
N ALA A 27 -9.12 -3.80 19.79
CA ALA A 27 -9.99 -3.19 18.79
C ALA A 27 -11.41 -3.78 18.83
N ILE A 28 -11.55 -5.08 19.00
CA ILE A 28 -12.84 -5.77 19.13
C ILE A 28 -13.58 -5.29 20.40
N ARG A 29 -12.90 -5.22 21.55
CA ARG A 29 -13.47 -4.69 22.81
C ARG A 29 -13.91 -3.24 22.71
N GLU A 30 -13.17 -2.40 21.99
CA GLU A 30 -13.50 -0.99 21.80
C GLU A 30 -14.65 -0.76 20.82
N THR A 31 -15.04 -1.78 20.06
CA THR A 31 -15.99 -1.67 18.96
C THR A 31 -17.18 -2.60 19.15
N TRP A 32 -17.29 -3.66 18.35
CA TRP A 32 -18.49 -4.50 18.28
C TRP A 32 -18.68 -5.42 19.50
N ALA A 33 -17.62 -5.67 20.29
CA ALA A 33 -17.71 -6.41 21.56
C ALA A 33 -17.71 -5.49 22.79
N ASN A 34 -17.98 -4.19 22.63
CA ASN A 34 -18.01 -3.25 23.74
C ASN A 34 -19.12 -3.63 24.74
N PRO A 35 -18.81 -3.90 26.02
CA PRO A 35 -19.79 -4.31 27.03
C PRO A 35 -20.94 -3.32 27.23
N ALA A 36 -20.73 -2.03 26.94
CA ALA A 36 -21.75 -1.00 27.08
C ALA A 36 -22.84 -1.07 26.00
N THR A 37 -22.52 -1.64 24.82
CA THR A 37 -23.42 -1.72 23.67
C THR A 37 -23.81 -3.15 23.29
N LEU A 38 -23.17 -4.15 23.91
CA LEU A 38 -23.43 -5.56 23.65
C LEU A 38 -24.85 -5.96 24.10
N PRO A 39 -25.64 -6.68 23.30
CA PRO A 39 -26.94 -7.19 23.74
C PRO A 39 -26.80 -8.08 24.97
N ARG A 40 -27.74 -7.98 25.92
CA ARG A 40 -27.66 -8.66 27.23
C ARG A 40 -27.60 -10.19 27.15
N ASP A 41 -28.17 -10.76 26.09
CA ASP A 41 -28.20 -12.20 25.80
C ASP A 41 -27.09 -12.62 24.83
N VAL A 42 -26.05 -11.81 24.64
CA VAL A 42 -24.85 -12.16 23.87
C VAL A 42 -23.64 -12.12 24.79
N LYS A 43 -22.75 -13.11 24.66
CA LYS A 43 -21.47 -13.12 25.37
C LYS A 43 -20.32 -13.37 24.41
N VAL A 44 -19.25 -12.58 24.53
CA VAL A 44 -18.04 -12.70 23.71
C VAL A 44 -16.88 -13.15 24.60
N LEU A 45 -16.13 -14.15 24.15
CA LEU A 45 -14.94 -14.69 24.82
C LEU A 45 -13.80 -14.83 23.80
N PHE A 46 -12.58 -14.48 24.21
CA PHE A 46 -11.36 -14.65 23.43
C PHE A 46 -10.72 -16.01 23.72
N LEU A 47 -10.43 -16.78 22.68
CA LEU A 47 -9.93 -18.15 22.74
C LEU A 47 -8.41 -18.17 22.54
N GLY A 48 -7.68 -18.09 23.64
CA GLY A 48 -6.23 -18.02 23.67
C GLY A 48 -5.52 -19.37 23.64
N CYS A 49 -6.01 -20.37 24.39
CA CYS A 49 -5.23 -21.54 24.84
C CYS A 49 -4.03 -21.13 25.71
N GLU A 50 -3.28 -22.11 26.25
CA GLU A 50 -2.02 -21.82 26.91
C GLU A 50 -1.01 -21.29 25.89
N PRO A 51 -0.41 -20.10 26.10
CA PRO A 51 0.57 -19.55 25.18
C PRO A 51 1.78 -20.47 25.11
N ASN A 52 2.25 -20.81 23.91
CA ASN A 52 3.52 -21.50 23.79
C ASN A 52 4.66 -20.55 24.22
N VAL A 53 5.28 -20.86 25.35
CA VAL A 53 6.35 -20.04 25.92
C VAL A 53 7.75 -20.55 25.59
N THR A 54 7.87 -21.63 24.80
CA THR A 54 9.17 -22.21 24.41
C THR A 54 9.97 -21.31 23.46
N ASP A 55 9.29 -20.41 22.75
CA ASP A 55 9.91 -19.52 21.78
C ASP A 55 10.54 -18.28 22.44
N PHE A 56 10.28 -18.05 23.74
CA PHE A 56 10.95 -16.99 24.49
C PHE A 56 12.34 -17.44 24.90
N GLN A 57 13.37 -16.99 24.18
CA GLN A 57 14.76 -17.22 24.55
C GLN A 57 15.19 -16.52 25.85
N ASN A 58 14.36 -15.63 26.39
CA ASN A 58 14.66 -14.87 27.59
C ASN A 58 13.59 -14.98 28.68
N GLU A 59 14.04 -15.32 29.88
CA GLU A 59 13.20 -15.54 31.06
C GLU A 59 12.52 -14.28 31.62
N HIS A 60 13.11 -13.10 31.41
CA HIS A 60 12.50 -11.83 31.80
C HIS A 60 11.36 -11.43 30.86
N ASP A 61 11.56 -11.53 29.54
CA ASP A 61 10.50 -11.27 28.56
C ASP A 61 9.37 -12.29 28.67
N ARG A 62 9.69 -13.57 28.89
CA ARG A 62 8.71 -14.61 29.24
C ARG A 62 7.86 -14.19 30.44
N ARG A 63 8.49 -13.78 31.54
CA ARG A 63 7.78 -13.30 32.75
C ARG A 63 6.96 -12.04 32.49
N ARG A 64 7.46 -11.09 31.70
CA ARG A 64 6.75 -9.87 31.35
C ARG A 64 5.50 -10.15 30.52
N VAL A 65 5.61 -10.98 29.48
CA VAL A 65 4.48 -11.37 28.63
C VAL A 65 3.46 -12.15 29.45
N LEU A 66 3.90 -13.14 30.23
CA LEU A 66 3.00 -13.87 31.14
C LEU A 66 2.31 -12.93 32.13
N SER A 67 3.03 -11.97 32.72
CA SER A 67 2.43 -10.96 33.60
C SER A 67 1.42 -10.06 32.87
N ALA A 68 1.68 -9.69 31.62
CA ALA A 68 0.76 -8.92 30.80
C ALA A 68 -0.51 -9.71 30.49
N VAL A 69 -0.39 -11.01 30.17
CA VAL A 69 -1.52 -11.92 29.96
C VAL A 69 -2.34 -12.07 31.25
N VAL A 70 -1.69 -12.31 32.39
CA VAL A 70 -2.36 -12.37 33.70
C VAL A 70 -3.11 -11.08 34.01
N LYS A 71 -2.50 -9.92 33.73
CA LYS A 71 -3.16 -8.62 33.88
C LYS A 71 -4.34 -8.46 32.94
N GLU A 72 -4.20 -8.82 31.67
CA GLU A 72 -5.30 -8.77 30.71
C GLU A 72 -6.48 -9.63 31.17
N LYS A 73 -6.23 -10.88 31.58
CA LYS A 73 -7.25 -11.77 32.14
C LYS A 73 -7.92 -11.15 33.37
N ALA A 74 -7.14 -10.58 34.28
CA ALA A 74 -7.68 -9.96 35.49
C ALA A 74 -8.54 -8.72 35.21
N VAL A 75 -8.15 -7.91 34.22
CA VAL A 75 -8.85 -6.67 33.87
C VAL A 75 -10.13 -6.95 33.08
N TYR A 76 -10.05 -7.72 32.00
CA TYR A 76 -11.16 -7.87 31.06
C TYR A 76 -12.03 -9.09 31.32
N LYS A 77 -11.50 -10.14 31.98
CA LYS A 77 -12.23 -11.36 32.34
C LYS A 77 -12.94 -12.05 31.17
N ASP A 78 -12.40 -11.88 29.97
CA ASP A 78 -12.96 -12.36 28.70
C ASP A 78 -11.97 -13.25 27.91
N LEU A 79 -10.72 -13.37 28.36
CA LEU A 79 -9.68 -14.17 27.72
C LEU A 79 -9.53 -15.54 28.40
N LEU A 80 -9.79 -16.59 27.63
CA LEU A 80 -9.59 -17.99 28.04
C LEU A 80 -8.20 -18.47 27.61
N THR A 81 -7.42 -18.99 28.55
CA THR A 81 -6.13 -19.62 28.32
C THR A 81 -6.17 -21.05 28.84
N GLU A 82 -5.78 -21.28 30.09
CA GLU A 82 -5.76 -22.55 30.83
C GLU A 82 -7.16 -23.19 30.94
N GLU A 83 -8.22 -22.39 30.81
CA GLU A 83 -9.60 -22.86 30.76
C GLU A 83 -9.90 -23.67 29.49
N LEU A 84 -9.05 -23.56 28.46
CA LEU A 84 -9.07 -24.37 27.26
C LEU A 84 -7.89 -25.33 27.33
N ASP A 85 -8.16 -26.62 27.42
CA ASP A 85 -7.16 -27.70 27.48
C ASP A 85 -6.45 -27.88 26.12
N CYS A 86 -5.65 -26.88 25.74
CA CYS A 86 -4.95 -26.76 24.47
C CYS A 86 -3.73 -25.84 24.59
N THR A 87 -2.76 -26.05 23.69
CA THR A 87 -1.60 -25.16 23.52
C THR A 87 -1.76 -24.31 22.26
N ASP A 88 -1.47 -23.02 22.38
CA ASP A 88 -1.65 -22.04 21.29
C ASP A 88 -0.65 -22.32 20.15
N SER A 89 -1.16 -22.83 19.04
CA SER A 89 -0.43 -23.01 17.78
C SER A 89 -1.41 -23.06 16.61
N TYR A 90 -0.95 -22.75 15.41
CA TYR A 90 -1.80 -22.83 14.20
C TYR A 90 -2.31 -24.26 13.98
N ARG A 91 -1.43 -25.27 14.14
CA ARG A 91 -1.82 -26.68 13.99
C ARG A 91 -2.76 -27.17 15.12
N GLY A 92 -2.81 -26.46 16.24
CA GLY A 92 -3.72 -26.71 17.36
C GLY A 92 -5.09 -26.03 17.25
N LEU A 93 -5.40 -25.31 16.15
CA LEU A 93 -6.67 -24.57 16.01
C LEU A 93 -7.91 -25.47 16.11
N SER A 94 -7.90 -26.65 15.50
CA SER A 94 -9.01 -27.61 15.63
C SER A 94 -9.24 -28.05 17.07
N ASP A 95 -8.18 -28.20 17.85
CA ASP A 95 -8.29 -28.57 19.26
C ASP A 95 -8.80 -27.40 20.07
N LYS A 96 -8.28 -26.17 19.86
CA LYS A 96 -8.82 -24.93 20.43
C LYS A 96 -10.34 -24.80 20.23
N VAL A 97 -10.82 -25.05 19.01
CA VAL A 97 -12.24 -25.03 18.67
C VAL A 97 -13.03 -26.11 19.42
N LYS A 98 -12.55 -27.35 19.44
CA LYS A 98 -13.20 -28.43 20.20
C LYS A 98 -13.24 -28.14 21.69
N SER A 99 -12.16 -27.60 22.28
CA SER A 99 -12.06 -27.32 23.72
C SER A 99 -13.06 -26.25 24.10
N PHE A 100 -13.19 -25.21 23.27
CA PHE A 100 -14.19 -24.19 23.48
C PHE A 100 -15.62 -24.71 23.31
N MET A 101 -15.88 -25.59 22.35
CA MET A 101 -17.20 -26.23 22.22
C MET A 101 -17.53 -27.12 23.42
N HIS A 102 -16.54 -27.82 23.97
CA HIS A 102 -16.67 -28.60 25.20
C HIS A 102 -17.02 -27.70 26.39
N LEU A 103 -16.25 -26.64 26.62
CA LEU A 103 -16.51 -25.62 27.63
C LEU A 103 -17.91 -24.98 27.45
N SER A 104 -18.27 -24.65 26.21
CA SER A 104 -19.57 -24.04 25.88
C SER A 104 -20.74 -24.93 26.28
N ALA A 105 -20.63 -26.24 26.03
CA ALA A 105 -21.66 -27.21 26.40
C ALA A 105 -21.77 -27.41 27.92
N ALA A 106 -20.65 -27.28 28.65
CA ALA A 106 -20.59 -27.46 30.10
C ALA A 106 -21.06 -26.19 30.86
N GLU A 107 -20.48 -25.03 30.54
CA GLU A 107 -20.67 -23.78 31.27
C GLU A 107 -21.88 -22.96 30.80
N PHE A 108 -22.29 -23.14 29.53
CA PHE A 108 -23.38 -22.39 28.94
C PHE A 108 -24.49 -23.29 28.37
N PRO A 109 -25.08 -24.19 29.18
CA PRO A 109 -26.00 -25.22 28.68
C PRO A 109 -27.32 -24.68 28.13
N ASN A 110 -27.65 -23.41 28.35
CA ASN A 110 -28.88 -22.77 27.85
C ASN A 110 -28.67 -21.90 26.61
N THR A 111 -27.42 -21.75 26.16
CA THR A 111 -27.10 -21.08 24.90
C THR A 111 -27.74 -21.82 23.75
N LYS A 112 -28.31 -21.08 22.79
CA LYS A 112 -28.91 -21.65 21.58
C LYS A 112 -27.88 -21.80 20.47
N PHE A 113 -27.00 -20.81 20.32
CA PHE A 113 -26.02 -20.75 19.23
C PHE A 113 -24.63 -20.39 19.74
N VAL A 114 -23.62 -21.00 19.12
CA VAL A 114 -22.22 -20.65 19.31
C VAL A 114 -21.68 -20.15 17.97
N MET A 115 -21.14 -18.93 17.94
CA MET A 115 -20.42 -18.40 16.80
C MET A 115 -18.93 -18.51 17.04
N LEU A 116 -18.19 -18.91 16.01
CA LEU A 116 -16.73 -18.90 16.01
C LEU A 116 -16.26 -17.91 14.96
N VAL A 117 -15.31 -17.06 15.35
CA VAL A 117 -14.74 -16.03 14.47
C VAL A 117 -13.24 -15.89 14.68
N ASP A 118 -12.53 -15.35 13.69
CA ASP A 118 -11.13 -14.90 13.84
C ASP A 118 -11.05 -13.54 14.56
N ASP A 119 -9.86 -13.16 15.02
CA ASP A 119 -9.62 -11.87 15.68
C ASP A 119 -9.40 -10.69 14.71
N ASP A 120 -9.50 -10.93 13.41
CA ASP A 120 -9.37 -9.94 12.34
C ASP A 120 -10.71 -9.65 11.65
N ILE A 121 -11.78 -9.52 12.44
CA ILE A 121 -13.16 -9.43 11.96
C ILE A 121 -13.95 -8.27 12.56
N TYR A 122 -14.96 -7.81 11.81
CA TYR A 122 -16.04 -6.97 12.30
C TYR A 122 -17.39 -7.69 12.20
N VAL A 123 -18.16 -7.71 13.30
CA VAL A 123 -19.49 -8.35 13.34
C VAL A 123 -20.56 -7.34 13.76
N LYS A 124 -21.66 -7.24 13.01
CA LYS A 124 -22.88 -6.51 13.41
C LYS A 124 -23.70 -7.37 14.37
N ILE A 125 -23.22 -7.48 15.62
CA ILE A 125 -23.81 -8.36 16.64
C ILE A 125 -25.31 -8.10 16.83
N ASP A 126 -25.73 -6.84 16.77
CA ASP A 126 -27.12 -6.42 16.87
C ASP A 126 -28.01 -7.13 15.83
N GLN A 127 -27.61 -7.08 14.57
CA GLN A 127 -28.34 -7.68 13.45
C GLN A 127 -28.28 -9.22 13.51
N LEU A 128 -27.09 -9.77 13.80
CA LEU A 128 -26.91 -11.22 13.92
C LEU A 128 -27.78 -11.80 15.04
N ALA A 129 -27.77 -11.19 16.22
CA ALA A 129 -28.55 -11.66 17.36
C ALA A 129 -30.06 -11.58 17.07
N GLU A 130 -30.53 -10.52 16.42
CA GLU A 130 -31.93 -10.40 16.02
C GLU A 130 -32.33 -11.51 15.02
N HIS A 131 -31.50 -11.78 14.03
CA HIS A 131 -31.73 -12.85 13.08
C HIS A 131 -31.80 -14.22 13.76
N LEU A 132 -30.81 -14.55 14.60
CA LEU A 132 -30.76 -15.84 15.30
C LEU A 132 -31.92 -16.05 16.28
N ARG A 133 -32.47 -14.98 16.91
CA ARG A 133 -33.66 -15.10 17.77
C ARG A 133 -34.91 -15.55 17.00
N LYS A 134 -35.01 -15.18 15.72
CA LYS A 134 -36.14 -15.53 14.85
C LYS A 134 -36.02 -16.94 14.29
N LEU A 135 -34.82 -17.54 14.32
CA LEU A 135 -34.62 -18.91 13.85
C LEU A 135 -35.20 -19.93 14.82
N ASN A 136 -35.94 -20.88 14.26
CA ASN A 136 -36.44 -22.07 14.97
C ASN A 136 -35.76 -23.35 14.46
N GLN A 137 -34.45 -23.28 14.21
CA GLN A 137 -33.63 -24.40 13.75
C GLN A 137 -32.80 -24.97 14.90
N SER A 138 -32.84 -26.29 15.07
CA SER A 138 -32.13 -26.97 16.17
C SER A 138 -30.74 -27.48 15.79
N ASP A 139 -30.44 -27.49 14.50
CA ASP A 139 -29.30 -28.16 13.86
C ASP A 139 -28.50 -27.23 12.94
N LEU A 140 -28.66 -25.91 13.13
CA LEU A 140 -27.97 -24.87 12.38
C LEU A 140 -26.45 -25.09 12.32
N TYR A 141 -25.92 -25.03 11.10
CA TYR A 141 -24.49 -24.85 10.81
C TYR A 141 -24.38 -23.92 9.60
N MET A 142 -24.16 -22.63 9.84
CA MET A 142 -24.19 -21.60 8.80
C MET A 142 -22.91 -20.76 8.77
N GLY A 143 -22.53 -20.28 7.60
CA GLY A 143 -21.44 -19.33 7.40
C GLY A 143 -21.14 -19.12 5.93
N GLU A 144 -19.98 -18.56 5.61
CA GLU A 144 -19.54 -18.46 4.22
C GLU A 144 -19.05 -19.83 3.72
N VAL A 145 -19.70 -20.37 2.70
CA VAL A 145 -19.39 -21.70 2.12
C VAL A 145 -18.85 -21.54 0.71
N TRP A 146 -17.53 -21.59 0.57
CA TRP A 146 -16.85 -21.38 -0.72
C TRP A 146 -17.20 -22.41 -1.80
N SER A 147 -17.59 -23.63 -1.41
CA SER A 147 -18.02 -24.62 -2.40
C SER A 147 -19.32 -24.27 -3.13
N VAL A 148 -20.15 -23.41 -2.51
CA VAL A 148 -21.39 -22.87 -3.11
C VAL A 148 -21.06 -21.66 -3.99
N GLU A 149 -20.13 -20.80 -3.55
CA GLU A 149 -19.81 -19.55 -4.23
C GLU A 149 -18.80 -19.70 -5.38
N PHE A 150 -17.76 -20.53 -5.18
CA PHE A 150 -16.64 -20.69 -6.12
C PHE A 150 -16.53 -22.11 -6.70
N GLY A 151 -17.43 -23.02 -6.31
CA GLY A 151 -17.44 -24.41 -6.74
C GLY A 151 -16.54 -25.34 -5.90
N LYS A 152 -16.54 -26.63 -6.26
CA LYS A 152 -15.89 -27.70 -5.47
C LYS A 152 -14.41 -27.39 -5.19
N GLN A 153 -14.04 -27.49 -3.92
CA GLN A 153 -12.69 -27.22 -3.42
C GLN A 153 -11.86 -28.51 -3.37
N VAL A 154 -10.54 -28.41 -3.60
CA VAL A 154 -9.61 -29.55 -3.53
C VAL A 154 -8.66 -29.40 -2.34
N PRO A 155 -8.29 -30.49 -1.66
CA PRO A 155 -7.33 -30.44 -0.57
C PRO A 155 -5.92 -30.12 -1.08
N ILE A 156 -5.24 -29.17 -0.44
CA ILE A 156 -3.86 -28.81 -0.78
C ILE A 156 -2.92 -29.89 -0.26
N ARG A 157 -2.19 -30.55 -1.17
CA ARG A 157 -1.27 -31.66 -0.83
C ARG A 157 0.20 -31.26 -0.76
N TYR A 158 0.51 -29.98 -0.95
CA TYR A 158 1.87 -29.46 -0.87
C TYR A 158 2.29 -29.21 0.58
N SER A 159 3.36 -29.87 1.05
CA SER A 159 3.74 -29.92 2.47
C SER A 159 4.21 -28.59 3.07
N GLU A 160 4.70 -27.65 2.25
CA GLU A 160 5.13 -26.34 2.73
C GLU A 160 3.97 -25.33 2.86
N SER A 161 2.77 -25.68 2.39
CA SER A 161 1.58 -24.84 2.58
C SER A 161 1.08 -24.92 4.02
N GLN A 162 0.72 -23.77 4.59
CA GLN A 162 -0.01 -23.71 5.86
C GLN A 162 -1.37 -24.44 5.80
N TYR A 163 -1.95 -24.59 4.59
CA TYR A 163 -3.20 -25.32 4.33
C TYR A 163 -2.97 -26.77 3.89
N PHE A 164 -1.75 -27.28 4.06
CA PHE A 164 -1.43 -28.68 3.75
C PHE A 164 -2.38 -29.64 4.49
N LEU A 165 -3.08 -30.47 3.73
CA LEU A 165 -3.92 -31.55 4.24
C LEU A 165 -3.40 -32.87 3.63
N PRO A 166 -2.78 -33.76 4.41
CA PRO A 166 -2.20 -34.97 3.87
C PRO A 166 -3.26 -36.01 3.49
N GLU A 167 -2.93 -36.89 2.54
CA GLU A 167 -3.87 -37.87 1.95
C GLU A 167 -4.29 -38.96 2.95
N ASP A 168 -3.43 -39.30 3.90
CA ASP A 168 -3.71 -40.23 4.99
C ASP A 168 -4.78 -39.71 5.95
N GLN A 169 -4.83 -38.40 6.20
CA GLN A 169 -5.85 -37.77 7.05
C GLN A 169 -7.16 -37.49 6.30
N TYR A 170 -7.08 -37.16 5.02
CA TYR A 170 -8.25 -36.90 4.18
C TYR A 170 -8.05 -37.53 2.80
N PRO A 171 -8.54 -38.76 2.54
CA PRO A 171 -8.27 -39.49 1.30
C PRO A 171 -9.13 -39.03 0.11
N MET A 172 -10.18 -38.24 0.35
CA MET A 172 -11.05 -37.77 -0.73
C MET A 172 -10.36 -36.70 -1.59
N ARG A 173 -10.65 -36.72 -2.89
CA ARG A 173 -10.11 -35.74 -3.86
C ARG A 173 -10.76 -34.36 -3.79
N ILE A 174 -11.94 -34.27 -3.19
CA ILE A 174 -12.74 -33.06 -3.09
C ILE A 174 -13.06 -32.83 -1.61
N LEU A 175 -12.89 -31.60 -1.14
CA LEU A 175 -13.32 -31.20 0.20
C LEU A 175 -14.85 -31.22 0.28
N LEU A 176 -15.38 -31.79 1.36
CA LEU A 176 -16.80 -31.67 1.67
C LEU A 176 -17.15 -30.19 1.88
N PRO A 177 -18.37 -29.74 1.56
CA PRO A 177 -18.80 -28.37 1.89
C PRO A 177 -18.68 -28.09 3.39
N TYR A 178 -17.97 -27.02 3.74
CA TYR A 178 -17.81 -26.51 5.10
C TYR A 178 -17.97 -25.00 5.11
N ALA A 179 -18.38 -24.44 6.26
CA ALA A 179 -18.36 -23.01 6.51
C ALA A 179 -16.94 -22.58 6.89
N THR A 180 -16.42 -21.54 6.24
CA THR A 180 -15.01 -21.14 6.30
C THR A 180 -14.60 -20.58 7.65
N GLY A 181 -13.33 -20.75 8.00
CA GLY A 181 -12.77 -20.39 9.29
C GLY A 181 -13.07 -19.00 9.85
N PRO A 182 -13.12 -17.90 9.06
CA PRO A 182 -13.24 -16.56 9.64
C PRO A 182 -14.54 -16.32 10.40
N HIS A 183 -15.63 -16.99 10.04
CA HIS A 183 -16.93 -16.79 10.68
C HIS A 183 -17.93 -17.92 10.37
N TYR A 184 -18.42 -18.58 11.42
CA TYR A 184 -19.53 -19.51 11.28
C TYR A 184 -20.31 -19.65 12.60
N VAL A 185 -21.59 -20.03 12.48
CA VAL A 185 -22.51 -20.23 13.59
C VAL A 185 -22.94 -21.69 13.63
N VAL A 186 -22.94 -22.26 14.83
CA VAL A 186 -23.29 -23.65 15.10
C VAL A 186 -24.35 -23.69 16.21
N SER A 187 -25.38 -24.52 16.05
CA SER A 187 -26.37 -24.73 17.10
C SER A 187 -25.77 -25.44 18.32
N MET A 188 -26.32 -25.21 19.50
CA MET A 188 -25.86 -25.88 20.71
C MET A 188 -26.06 -27.42 20.65
N ARG A 189 -26.99 -27.92 19.83
CA ARG A 189 -27.13 -29.36 19.57
C ARG A 189 -25.87 -29.93 18.92
N ASN A 190 -25.38 -29.25 17.90
CA ASN A 190 -24.19 -29.62 17.13
C ASN A 190 -22.93 -29.47 17.99
N VAL A 191 -22.83 -28.38 18.76
CA VAL A 191 -21.76 -28.17 19.76
C VAL A 191 -21.72 -29.31 20.78
N ARG A 192 -22.87 -29.73 21.31
CA ARG A 192 -22.95 -30.86 22.25
C ARG A 192 -22.49 -32.18 21.64
N PHE A 193 -22.73 -32.42 20.36
CA PHE A 193 -22.22 -33.60 19.69
C PHE A 193 -20.70 -33.59 19.65
N ILE A 194 -20.10 -32.48 19.23
CA ILE A 194 -18.65 -32.31 19.19
C ILE A 194 -18.06 -32.45 20.60
N ALA A 195 -18.65 -31.77 21.59
CA ALA A 195 -18.25 -31.82 23.00
C ALA A 195 -18.30 -33.24 23.59
N LYS A 196 -19.34 -34.03 23.27
CA LYS A 196 -19.48 -35.42 23.75
C LYS A 196 -18.48 -36.38 23.09
N ASN A 197 -18.06 -36.07 21.86
CA ASN A 197 -17.12 -36.89 21.11
C ASN A 197 -15.71 -36.29 21.07
N TYR A 198 -15.42 -35.33 21.96
CA TYR A 198 -14.19 -34.53 21.98
C TYR A 198 -12.91 -35.35 21.74
N TRP A 199 -12.74 -36.46 22.46
CA TRP A 199 -11.57 -37.35 22.39
C TRP A 199 -11.52 -38.25 21.14
N ARG A 200 -12.64 -38.41 20.44
CA ARG A 200 -12.78 -39.31 19.28
C ARG A 200 -12.70 -38.58 17.94
N LEU A 201 -12.84 -37.26 17.95
CA LEU A 201 -12.87 -36.44 16.74
C LEU A 201 -11.46 -35.99 16.37
N THR A 202 -10.94 -36.55 15.28
CA THR A 202 -9.60 -36.25 14.74
C THR A 202 -9.56 -34.89 14.05
N SER A 203 -8.46 -34.16 14.24
CA SER A 203 -8.14 -32.90 13.55
C SER A 203 -7.62 -33.15 12.12
N MET A 204 -8.06 -32.36 11.16
CA MET A 204 -7.57 -32.37 9.76
C MET A 204 -6.34 -31.47 9.61
N ASN A 205 -5.21 -31.88 10.18
CA ASN A 205 -3.95 -31.15 10.18
C ASN A 205 -4.03 -29.71 10.72
N GLY A 206 -4.95 -29.46 11.66
CA GLY A 206 -5.19 -28.14 12.24
C GLY A 206 -6.14 -27.23 11.46
N LEU A 207 -6.68 -27.69 10.31
CA LEU A 207 -7.74 -26.99 9.56
C LEU A 207 -9.06 -27.17 10.28
N GLU A 208 -9.42 -26.22 11.14
CA GLU A 208 -10.54 -26.28 12.06
C GLU A 208 -11.90 -26.22 11.35
N ASP A 209 -11.99 -25.49 10.25
CA ASP A 209 -13.18 -25.30 9.44
C ASP A 209 -13.52 -26.58 8.65
N VAL A 210 -12.52 -27.16 7.99
CA VAL A 210 -12.59 -28.49 7.36
C VAL A 210 -12.93 -29.55 8.41
N SER A 211 -12.26 -29.53 9.56
CA SER A 211 -12.50 -30.49 10.64
C SER A 211 -13.94 -30.41 11.15
N THR A 212 -14.44 -29.20 11.42
CA THR A 212 -15.82 -28.97 11.89
C THR A 212 -16.84 -29.45 10.87
N GLY A 213 -16.62 -29.15 9.58
CA GLY A 213 -17.47 -29.64 8.50
C GLY A 213 -17.56 -31.16 8.45
N ILE A 214 -16.43 -31.86 8.61
CA ILE A 214 -16.38 -33.34 8.65
C ILE A 214 -17.10 -33.89 9.89
N TRP A 215 -16.87 -33.32 11.07
CA TRP A 215 -17.50 -33.82 12.29
C TRP A 215 -19.02 -33.69 12.24
N LEU A 216 -19.53 -32.56 11.75
CA LEU A 216 -20.96 -32.35 11.57
C LEU A 216 -21.54 -33.20 10.43
N ARG A 217 -20.72 -33.55 9.43
CA ARG A 217 -21.13 -34.48 8.38
C ARG A 217 -21.45 -35.88 8.92
N ALA A 218 -20.80 -36.31 10.00
CA ALA A 218 -21.11 -37.58 10.67
C ALA A 218 -22.55 -37.61 11.23
N MET A 219 -23.15 -36.44 11.47
CA MET A 219 -24.56 -36.28 11.85
C MET A 219 -25.49 -35.97 10.69
N GLN A 220 -24.98 -36.02 9.44
CA GLN A 220 -25.70 -35.58 8.24
C GLN A 220 -26.13 -34.10 8.27
N ILE A 221 -25.39 -33.26 9.02
CA ILE A 221 -25.57 -31.82 8.99
C ILE A 221 -24.72 -31.23 7.86
N HIS A 222 -25.30 -30.29 7.13
CA HIS A 222 -24.68 -29.63 5.97
C HIS A 222 -24.42 -28.17 6.30
N ALA A 223 -23.33 -27.60 5.78
CA ALA A 223 -23.08 -26.18 5.90
C ALA A 223 -24.08 -25.39 5.05
N GLU A 224 -24.79 -24.44 5.67
CA GLU A 224 -25.69 -23.50 5.03
C GLU A 224 -24.92 -22.23 4.66
N HIS A 225 -24.84 -21.91 3.36
CA HIS A 225 -24.20 -20.68 2.88
C HIS A 225 -25.05 -19.46 3.23
N THR A 226 -24.43 -18.42 3.79
CA THR A 226 -25.02 -17.08 3.87
C THR A 226 -24.12 -16.05 3.16
N SER A 227 -24.73 -15.22 2.32
CA SER A 227 -24.07 -14.10 1.65
C SER A 227 -23.86 -12.88 2.55
N ASP A 228 -24.43 -12.90 3.77
CA ASP A 228 -24.27 -11.83 4.75
C ASP A 228 -22.87 -11.86 5.38
N PHE A 229 -22.13 -12.95 5.17
CA PHE A 229 -20.80 -13.20 5.69
C PHE A 229 -19.82 -13.16 4.53
N SER A 230 -18.74 -12.39 4.67
CA SER A 230 -17.69 -12.34 3.65
C SER A 230 -16.33 -12.07 4.28
N CYS A 231 -15.28 -12.31 3.51
CA CYS A 231 -13.91 -11.95 3.86
C CYS A 231 -13.24 -11.32 2.65
N PHE A 232 -12.22 -10.49 2.85
CA PHE A 232 -11.57 -9.86 1.71
C PHE A 232 -10.94 -10.86 0.75
N ARG A 233 -10.41 -11.98 1.26
CA ARG A 233 -9.80 -13.02 0.42
C ARG A 233 -10.80 -13.75 -0.48
N SER A 234 -12.10 -13.74 -0.18
CA SER A 234 -13.11 -14.44 -1.00
C SER A 234 -13.60 -13.62 -2.18
N SER A 235 -13.92 -12.34 -1.98
CA SER A 235 -14.60 -11.55 -3.02
C SER A 235 -14.09 -10.12 -3.20
N MET A 236 -13.27 -9.59 -2.28
CA MET A 236 -12.98 -8.15 -2.13
C MET A 236 -14.22 -7.23 -2.08
N LYS A 237 -15.44 -7.77 -2.04
CA LYS A 237 -16.69 -7.01 -2.09
C LYS A 237 -17.16 -6.71 -0.68
N CYS A 238 -16.80 -5.55 -0.17
CA CYS A 238 -17.46 -4.99 1.00
C CYS A 238 -18.86 -4.49 0.59
N SER A 239 -19.88 -4.82 1.39
CA SER A 239 -21.26 -4.38 1.17
C SER A 239 -21.89 -3.91 2.49
N ASP A 240 -22.79 -2.93 2.40
CA ASP A 240 -23.56 -2.42 3.55
C ASP A 240 -24.48 -3.48 4.17
N ASN A 241 -24.80 -4.54 3.43
CA ASN A 241 -25.65 -5.63 3.91
C ASN A 241 -24.87 -6.70 4.68
N LEU A 242 -23.54 -6.67 4.67
CA LEU A 242 -22.73 -7.66 5.39
C LEU A 242 -22.97 -7.59 6.89
N VAL A 243 -23.29 -8.72 7.50
CA VAL A 243 -23.36 -8.89 8.95
C VAL A 243 -21.97 -9.17 9.52
N SER A 244 -21.11 -9.82 8.75
CA SER A 244 -19.77 -10.24 9.18
C SER A 244 -18.75 -9.99 8.07
N PHE A 245 -17.63 -9.34 8.41
CA PHE A 245 -16.56 -9.04 7.44
C PHE A 245 -15.17 -9.24 8.05
N ALA A 246 -14.37 -10.15 7.47
CA ALA A 246 -13.08 -10.58 8.01
C ALA A 246 -11.85 -10.12 7.19
N ASP A 247 -10.66 -10.54 7.61
CA ASP A 247 -9.32 -10.15 7.10
C ASP A 247 -8.92 -8.68 7.38
N LEU A 248 -9.47 -8.10 8.46
CA LEU A 248 -9.31 -6.71 8.82
C LEU A 248 -8.06 -6.42 9.65
N SER A 249 -7.48 -5.22 9.54
CA SER A 249 -6.53 -4.68 10.51
C SER A 249 -7.27 -4.18 11.77
N PRO A 250 -6.58 -3.98 12.91
CA PRO A 250 -7.18 -3.30 14.07
C PRO A 250 -7.74 -1.91 13.75
N LEU A 251 -7.20 -1.23 12.73
CA LEU A 251 -7.72 0.06 12.26
C LEU A 251 -8.96 -0.13 11.39
N GLY A 252 -8.99 -1.16 10.54
CA GLY A 252 -10.17 -1.53 9.74
C GLY A 252 -11.39 -1.81 10.62
N ILE A 253 -11.21 -2.60 11.68
CA ILE A 253 -12.28 -2.89 12.68
C ILE A 253 -12.84 -1.58 13.27
N ARG A 254 -11.95 -0.66 13.71
CA ARG A 254 -12.35 0.64 14.27
C ARG A 254 -12.99 1.57 13.23
N SER A 255 -12.52 1.52 11.99
CA SER A 255 -13.02 2.35 10.89
C SER A 255 -14.45 1.96 10.54
N ILE A 256 -14.73 0.66 10.41
CA ILE A 256 -16.10 0.14 10.21
C ILE A 256 -17.00 0.57 11.36
N HIS A 257 -16.53 0.43 12.61
CA HIS A 257 -17.30 0.84 13.77
C HIS A 257 -17.63 2.34 13.73
N SER A 258 -16.63 3.17 13.47
CA SER A 258 -16.77 4.63 13.36
C SER A 258 -17.73 5.01 12.24
N ASN A 259 -17.68 4.34 11.10
CA ASN A 259 -18.63 4.56 10.02
C ASN A 259 -20.06 4.32 10.47
N ARG A 260 -20.33 3.20 11.14
CA ARG A 260 -21.66 2.90 11.69
C ARG A 260 -22.10 3.93 12.73
N ALA A 261 -21.21 4.29 13.66
CA ALA A 261 -21.49 5.26 14.71
C ALA A 261 -21.82 6.67 14.14
N ASN A 262 -21.28 7.00 12.96
CA ASN A 262 -21.49 8.27 12.27
C ASN A 262 -22.51 8.18 11.11
N ASN A 263 -23.34 7.12 11.04
CA ASN A 263 -24.32 6.89 9.96
C ASN A 263 -23.73 6.95 8.54
N ARG A 264 -22.49 6.51 8.37
CA ARG A 264 -21.85 6.33 7.06
C ARG A 264 -22.04 4.89 6.58
N SER A 265 -21.85 4.65 5.29
CA SER A 265 -21.82 3.30 4.71
C SER A 265 -20.81 2.42 5.49
N PHE A 266 -21.16 1.14 5.69
CA PHE A 266 -20.31 0.12 6.31
C PHE A 266 -18.93 0.08 5.67
N CYS A 267 -18.86 0.31 4.35
CA CYS A 267 -17.66 0.29 3.53
C CYS A 267 -17.10 1.69 3.23
N HIS A 268 -17.60 2.73 3.90
CA HIS A 268 -17.15 4.09 3.66
C HIS A 268 -15.65 4.25 3.97
N GLY A 269 -14.87 4.73 3.01
CA GLY A 269 -13.41 4.85 3.17
C GLY A 269 -12.68 3.50 3.23
N LEU A 270 -13.31 2.44 2.70
CA LEU A 270 -12.65 1.16 2.46
C LEU A 270 -11.42 1.36 1.58
N HIS A 271 -10.25 1.09 2.13
CA HIS A 271 -9.00 1.11 1.42
C HIS A 271 -8.22 -0.15 1.79
N SER A 272 -7.83 -0.94 0.79
CA SER A 272 -7.19 -2.25 0.97
C SER A 272 -6.02 -2.15 1.95
N VAL A 273 -5.21 -1.11 1.87
CA VAL A 273 -4.02 -0.95 2.70
C VAL A 273 -4.32 -0.66 4.18
N THR A 274 -5.36 0.12 4.49
CA THR A 274 -5.65 0.52 5.89
C THR A 274 -6.60 -0.46 6.58
N TRP A 275 -7.49 -1.08 5.80
CA TRP A 275 -8.48 -2.01 6.32
C TRP A 275 -7.97 -3.44 6.36
N LEU A 276 -7.00 -3.85 5.53
CA LEU A 276 -6.53 -5.25 5.51
C LEU A 276 -5.44 -5.55 6.53
N ARG A 277 -5.48 -6.79 7.02
CA ARG A 277 -4.28 -7.45 7.58
C ARG A 277 -3.23 -7.58 6.46
N GLN A 278 -1.98 -7.17 6.71
CA GLN A 278 -0.88 -7.10 5.74
C GLN A 278 -0.90 -8.26 4.71
N PHE A 279 -0.93 -7.93 3.41
CA PHE A 279 -1.08 -8.86 2.28
C PHE A 279 -0.03 -9.99 2.22
N ASN A 280 1.13 -9.83 2.85
CA ASN A 280 2.18 -10.88 2.88
C ASN A 280 1.86 -12.06 3.82
N MET A 281 0.69 -12.08 4.46
CA MET A 281 0.24 -13.14 5.37
C MET A 281 -1.05 -13.86 4.91
N LEU A 282 -1.64 -13.44 3.79
CA LEU A 282 -2.85 -14.06 3.22
C LEU A 282 -2.47 -14.74 1.89
N PRO A 283 -2.66 -16.06 1.75
CA PRO A 283 -2.51 -16.68 0.44
C PRO A 283 -3.56 -16.13 -0.51
N ARG A 284 -3.19 -15.99 -1.78
CA ARG A 284 -4.14 -15.54 -2.81
C ARG A 284 -5.26 -16.57 -2.94
N LEU A 285 -6.49 -16.13 -3.22
CA LEU A 285 -7.61 -17.04 -3.51
C LEU A 285 -7.23 -18.09 -4.57
N SER A 286 -6.42 -17.71 -5.57
CA SER A 286 -5.85 -18.62 -6.57
C SER A 286 -4.91 -19.70 -6.02
N GLU A 287 -4.16 -19.41 -4.96
CA GLU A 287 -3.28 -20.38 -4.26
C GLU A 287 -4.10 -21.34 -3.39
N MET A 288 -5.21 -20.86 -2.82
CA MET A 288 -6.16 -21.70 -2.06
C MET A 288 -7.05 -22.56 -2.97
N LEU A 289 -7.32 -22.11 -4.19
CA LEU A 289 -8.20 -22.77 -5.17
C LEU A 289 -7.48 -23.76 -6.12
N GLN A 290 -6.14 -23.88 -6.07
CA GLN A 290 -5.25 -24.68 -6.94
C GLN A 290 -5.88 -25.20 -8.27
N ARG A 291 -5.73 -24.42 -9.35
CA ARG A 291 -5.62 -24.97 -10.72
C ARG A 291 -4.13 -25.12 -11.08
N PRO A 292 -3.73 -26.14 -11.85
CA PRO A 292 -2.35 -26.59 -11.94
C PRO A 292 -1.50 -25.70 -12.84
N ILE A 293 -0.35 -25.21 -12.36
CA ILE A 293 0.76 -24.75 -13.21
C ILE A 293 2.07 -25.29 -12.62
N GLN A 294 2.83 -25.95 -13.49
CA GLN A 294 4.12 -26.60 -13.23
C GLN A 294 5.28 -25.59 -13.17
N GLU A 295 6.19 -25.85 -12.22
CA GLU A 295 7.67 -25.79 -12.27
C GLU A 295 8.38 -24.51 -12.75
N ALA A 296 9.05 -23.84 -11.80
CA ALA A 296 10.37 -23.19 -11.89
C ALA A 296 10.72 -22.71 -10.46
N GLU A 297 11.93 -22.77 -9.88
CA GLU A 297 13.26 -23.20 -10.30
C GLU A 297 14.09 -23.34 -9.01
N GLN A 298 14.99 -24.34 -8.96
CA GLN A 298 16.06 -24.48 -7.97
C GLN A 298 17.31 -23.76 -8.46
N LEU A 299 17.85 -22.86 -7.65
CA LEU A 299 19.24 -22.38 -7.64
C LEU A 299 19.35 -21.51 -6.38
N ASP A 300 20.38 -21.47 -5.55
CA ASP A 300 21.62 -22.22 -5.33
C ASP A 300 22.24 -21.44 -4.15
N SER A 301 22.40 -22.06 -2.98
CA SER A 301 22.93 -21.38 -1.80
C SER A 301 24.23 -22.05 -1.38
N ARG A 302 25.33 -21.55 -1.91
CA ARG A 302 26.66 -21.74 -1.33
C ARG A 302 27.47 -20.44 -1.41
N GLN A 303 28.17 -20.18 -0.32
CA GLN A 303 29.22 -19.19 -0.08
C GLN A 303 28.79 -17.82 0.46
N LEU A 304 28.88 -17.68 1.79
CA LEU A 304 29.76 -16.76 2.53
C LEU A 304 29.77 -17.33 3.96
N GLY A 305 30.87 -17.87 4.50
CA GLY A 305 32.13 -17.20 4.80
C GLY A 305 32.24 -17.15 6.33
N ASN A 306 32.93 -18.13 6.92
CA ASN A 306 33.26 -18.20 8.34
C ASN A 306 34.24 -17.07 8.67
N ASP A 307 33.84 -16.14 9.53
CA ASP A 307 34.77 -15.35 10.33
C ASP A 307 34.40 -15.49 11.81
N ASN A 308 35.31 -16.14 12.54
CA ASN A 308 35.35 -16.14 13.99
C ASN A 308 35.84 -14.77 14.45
N ASP A 309 34.95 -13.92 14.96
CA ASP A 309 35.38 -12.90 15.92
C ASP A 309 34.25 -12.47 16.87
N ASN A 310 34.50 -12.69 18.15
CA ASN A 310 33.98 -12.02 19.34
C ASN A 310 32.47 -12.05 19.69
N ASN A 311 32.27 -12.60 20.88
CA ASN A 311 31.15 -12.67 21.83
C ASN A 311 30.27 -11.39 22.06
N VAL A 312 30.17 -10.48 21.09
CA VAL A 312 29.40 -9.21 21.16
C VAL A 312 28.04 -9.33 20.46
N ASP A 313 27.87 -10.29 19.55
CA ASP A 313 26.71 -10.36 18.67
C ASP A 313 25.41 -10.86 19.36
N THR A 314 25.51 -11.33 20.61
CA THR A 314 24.43 -11.92 21.40
C THR A 314 23.75 -10.96 22.38
N LEU A 315 24.24 -9.72 22.54
CA LEU A 315 23.71 -8.78 23.55
C LEU A 315 22.47 -7.98 23.10
N TRP A 316 22.30 -7.74 21.79
CA TRP A 316 21.17 -6.96 21.24
C TRP A 316 20.73 -7.47 19.87
N ASN A 317 19.41 -7.44 19.64
CA ASN A 317 18.77 -7.70 18.36
C ASN A 317 18.29 -6.38 17.74
N ILE A 318 18.48 -6.23 16.42
CA ILE A 318 18.03 -5.07 15.67
C ILE A 318 17.12 -5.56 14.55
N GLU A 319 15.86 -5.16 14.58
CA GLU A 319 14.89 -5.44 13.52
C GLU A 319 14.56 -4.16 12.77
N VAL A 320 14.43 -4.23 11.45
CA VAL A 320 14.17 -3.06 10.58
C VAL A 320 12.86 -3.25 9.82
N PHE A 321 12.01 -2.23 9.90
CA PHE A 321 10.72 -2.16 9.22
C PHE A 321 10.69 -0.95 8.31
N VAL A 322 10.06 -1.09 7.14
CA VAL A 322 9.72 0.05 6.29
C VAL A 322 8.23 0.29 6.47
N ASN A 323 7.90 1.52 6.86
CA ASN A 323 6.51 1.91 7.07
C ASN A 323 5.80 2.05 5.72
N ASP A 324 4.48 1.96 5.78
CA ASP A 324 3.64 2.04 4.59
C ASP A 324 3.69 3.45 3.96
N LEU A 325 4.07 3.52 2.69
CA LEU A 325 4.12 4.76 1.91
C LEU A 325 2.73 5.38 1.66
N ASN A 326 1.64 4.63 1.91
CA ASN A 326 0.28 5.19 1.93
C ASN A 326 0.00 6.02 3.19
N ILE A 327 0.78 5.84 4.25
CA ILE A 327 0.60 6.51 5.55
C ILE A 327 1.58 7.67 5.70
N SER A 328 2.79 7.55 5.15
CA SER A 328 3.81 8.61 5.18
C SER A 328 4.14 9.12 3.78
N LYS A 329 4.08 10.45 3.60
CA LYS A 329 4.49 11.14 2.36
C LYS A 329 5.97 10.89 1.98
N TYR A 330 6.78 10.48 2.95
CA TYR A 330 8.20 10.16 2.79
C TYR A 330 8.47 8.71 3.20
N LEU A 331 9.55 8.14 2.68
CA LEU A 331 10.05 6.84 3.13
C LEU A 331 10.43 6.92 4.61
N GLU A 332 9.70 6.21 5.48
CA GLU A 332 10.00 6.10 6.91
C GLU A 332 10.46 4.67 7.22
N VAL A 333 11.62 4.55 7.85
CA VAL A 333 12.20 3.29 8.31
C VAL A 333 12.21 3.29 9.83
N THR A 334 11.76 2.21 10.45
CA THR A 334 11.78 2.06 11.91
C THR A 334 12.71 0.91 12.27
N SER A 335 13.73 1.18 13.09
CA SER A 335 14.51 0.11 13.71
C SER A 335 14.04 -0.11 15.14
N ILE A 336 13.91 -1.38 15.52
CA ILE A 336 13.61 -1.81 16.88
C ILE A 336 14.88 -2.44 17.43
N VAL A 337 15.44 -1.85 18.48
CA VAL A 337 16.59 -2.42 19.17
C VAL A 337 16.15 -3.01 20.49
N SER A 338 16.23 -4.32 20.62
CA SER A 338 15.92 -5.06 21.85
C SER A 338 17.16 -5.75 22.38
N THR A 339 17.17 -6.03 23.68
CA THR A 339 18.05 -7.07 24.24
C THR A 339 17.21 -8.31 24.44
N PRO A 340 17.81 -9.49 24.67
CA PRO A 340 17.03 -10.65 25.07
C PRO A 340 16.09 -10.31 26.25
N SER A 341 16.50 -9.46 27.20
CA SER A 341 15.79 -9.22 28.46
C SER A 341 14.95 -7.94 28.51
N GLU A 342 14.99 -7.07 27.51
CA GLU A 342 14.26 -5.80 27.54
C GLU A 342 13.53 -5.54 26.24
N ALA A 343 12.25 -5.14 26.34
CA ALA A 343 11.46 -4.79 25.17
C ALA A 343 12.13 -3.69 24.35
N GLY A 344 12.08 -3.86 23.03
CA GLY A 344 12.86 -3.04 22.13
C GLY A 344 12.44 -1.57 22.08
N ILE A 345 13.43 -0.69 21.98
CA ILE A 345 13.22 0.74 21.68
C ILE A 345 13.03 0.90 20.18
N LYS A 346 11.98 1.64 19.81
CA LYS A 346 11.71 2.01 18.43
C LYS A 346 12.39 3.32 18.09
N VAL A 347 13.20 3.33 17.04
CA VAL A 347 13.89 4.53 16.54
C VAL A 347 13.56 4.71 15.07
N LYS A 348 12.84 5.80 14.78
CA LYS A 348 12.49 6.21 13.41
C LYS A 348 13.71 6.78 12.68
N TYR A 349 13.75 6.55 11.37
CA TYR A 349 14.75 7.01 10.42
C TYR A 349 14.06 7.48 9.14
N PHE A 350 14.46 8.65 8.66
CA PHE A 350 13.97 9.20 7.40
C PHE A 350 15.18 9.31 6.46
N PRO A 351 15.38 8.36 5.53
CA PRO A 351 16.57 8.32 4.67
C PRO A 351 16.83 9.60 3.86
N SER A 352 15.78 10.40 3.64
CA SER A 352 15.85 11.67 2.94
C SER A 352 16.22 12.85 3.84
N ALA A 353 15.97 12.78 5.15
CA ALA A 353 16.13 13.89 6.10
C ALA A 353 17.23 13.66 7.15
N GLU A 354 17.84 12.48 7.18
CA GLU A 354 18.83 12.12 8.18
C GLU A 354 19.95 11.25 7.59
N THR A 355 21.20 11.54 7.98
CA THR A 355 22.35 10.70 7.58
C THR A 355 22.36 9.37 8.36
N LEU A 356 22.91 8.32 7.75
CA LEU A 356 23.08 7.03 8.42
C LEU A 356 23.93 7.15 9.69
N PHE A 357 24.92 8.05 9.69
CA PHE A 357 25.77 8.31 10.86
C PHE A 357 24.98 8.95 12.00
N SER A 358 24.23 10.03 11.75
CA SER A 358 23.37 10.66 12.76
C SER A 358 22.33 9.67 13.30
N TYR A 359 21.73 8.87 12.41
CA TYR A 359 20.78 7.85 12.82
C TYR A 359 21.42 6.80 13.73
N THR A 360 22.59 6.31 13.35
CA THR A 360 23.37 5.35 14.14
C THR A 360 23.74 5.91 15.50
N GLN A 361 24.15 7.17 15.59
CA GLN A 361 24.44 7.82 16.87
C GLN A 361 23.20 7.90 17.76
N ARG A 362 22.03 8.24 17.20
CA ARG A 362 20.76 8.23 17.97
C ARG A 362 20.40 6.84 18.44
N VAL A 363 20.53 5.83 17.58
CA VAL A 363 20.31 4.44 17.98
C VAL A 363 21.27 4.03 19.09
N CYS A 364 22.57 4.34 18.96
CA CYS A 364 23.54 4.03 20.02
C CYS A 364 23.20 4.73 21.34
N ALA A 365 22.81 6.01 21.31
CA ALA A 365 22.40 6.74 22.51
C ALA A 365 21.19 6.09 23.20
N GLN A 366 20.21 5.59 22.43
CA GLN A 366 19.05 4.86 22.97
C GLN A 366 19.44 3.51 23.55
N VAL A 367 20.38 2.79 22.92
CA VAL A 367 20.93 1.53 23.45
C VAL A 367 21.69 1.76 24.76
N GLN A 368 22.46 2.85 24.87
CA GLN A 368 23.12 3.22 26.11
C GLN A 368 22.15 3.47 27.26
N THR A 369 20.96 4.02 26.97
CA THR A 369 19.93 4.24 27.99
C THR A 369 19.25 2.95 28.46
N LEU A 370 19.11 1.94 27.60
CA LEU A 370 18.63 0.59 27.99
C LEU A 370 19.62 -0.07 28.96
N MET A 371 20.93 -0.02 28.66
CA MET A 371 21.93 -0.84 29.35
C MET A 371 22.41 -0.36 30.73
N LYS A 372 21.73 0.60 31.39
CA LYS A 372 22.09 1.17 32.73
C LYS A 372 23.61 1.31 32.96
N ARG A 373 24.16 2.45 32.48
CA ARG A 373 25.59 2.84 32.49
C ARG A 373 26.47 2.30 33.63
N THR A 374 27.49 1.52 33.25
CA THR A 374 28.91 1.72 33.64
C THR A 374 29.94 1.18 32.61
N GLU A 375 29.57 0.38 31.60
CA GLU A 375 30.56 -0.26 30.69
C GLU A 375 30.35 -0.04 29.18
N PHE A 376 29.49 0.90 28.75
CA PHE A 376 29.27 1.12 27.32
C PHE A 376 30.40 1.95 26.70
N ASN A 377 31.34 1.29 26.02
CA ASN A 377 32.50 1.93 25.38
C ASN A 377 32.27 2.24 23.89
N SER A 378 33.20 2.98 23.26
CA SER A 378 33.14 3.34 21.83
C SER A 378 33.11 2.11 20.90
N MET A 379 33.75 1.01 21.30
CA MET A 379 33.78 -0.26 20.58
C MET A 379 32.38 -0.89 20.45
N MET A 380 31.53 -0.73 21.47
CA MET A 380 30.12 -1.18 21.42
C MET A 380 29.24 -0.32 20.51
N CYS A 381 29.43 1.01 20.45
CA CYS A 381 28.71 1.84 19.48
C CYS A 381 29.09 1.47 18.04
N HIS A 382 30.36 1.14 17.79
CA HIS A 382 30.81 0.65 16.49
C HIS A 382 30.10 -0.67 16.11
N ALA A 383 29.98 -1.62 17.05
CA ALA A 383 29.24 -2.85 16.82
C ALA A 383 27.75 -2.61 16.52
N VAL A 384 27.09 -1.68 17.23
CA VAL A 384 25.70 -1.26 16.93
C VAL A 384 25.60 -0.66 15.53
N ALA A 385 26.55 0.19 15.15
CA ALA A 385 26.62 0.80 13.82
C ALA A 385 26.69 -0.25 12.70
N VAL A 386 27.60 -1.21 12.83
CA VAL A 386 27.79 -2.29 11.86
C VAL A 386 26.52 -3.13 11.75
N LYS A 387 25.96 -3.59 12.88
CA LYS A 387 24.76 -4.44 12.90
C LYS A 387 23.53 -3.72 12.33
N LEU A 388 23.32 -2.45 12.70
CA LEU A 388 22.23 -1.63 12.18
C LEU A 388 22.35 -1.46 10.66
N ARG A 389 23.55 -1.14 10.17
CA ARG A 389 23.81 -1.01 8.73
C ARG A 389 23.49 -2.31 7.99
N THR A 390 23.94 -3.44 8.50
CA THR A 390 23.65 -4.77 7.92
C THR A 390 22.15 -5.04 7.84
N GLN A 391 21.40 -4.76 8.91
CA GLN A 391 19.95 -4.99 8.92
C GLN A 391 19.20 -4.05 7.96
N LEU A 392 19.62 -2.78 7.85
CA LEU A 392 19.09 -1.86 6.86
C LEU A 392 19.35 -2.34 5.41
N GLN A 393 20.56 -2.85 5.14
CA GLN A 393 20.93 -3.41 3.84
C GLN A 393 20.11 -4.66 3.49
N LEU A 394 19.97 -5.60 4.44
CA LEU A 394 19.14 -6.79 4.25
C LEU A 394 17.68 -6.43 4.00
N LYS A 395 17.15 -5.44 4.73
CA LYS A 395 15.78 -4.97 4.53
C LYS A 395 15.59 -4.34 3.15
N PHE A 396 16.55 -3.52 2.70
CA PHE A 396 16.53 -2.95 1.35
C PHE A 396 16.50 -4.05 0.28
N LEU A 397 17.42 -5.02 0.35
CA LEU A 397 17.50 -6.12 -0.62
C LEU A 397 16.22 -6.98 -0.64
N SER A 398 15.59 -7.18 0.52
CA SER A 398 14.30 -7.87 0.60
C SER A 398 13.18 -7.10 -0.13
N ILE A 399 13.14 -5.77 -0.02
CA ILE A 399 12.16 -4.93 -0.71
C ILE A 399 12.42 -4.91 -2.22
N GLU A 400 13.69 -4.77 -2.61
CA GLU A 400 14.09 -4.77 -4.01
C GLU A 400 13.70 -6.08 -4.71
N ARG A 401 13.94 -7.24 -4.09
CA ARG A 401 13.54 -8.54 -4.63
C ARG A 401 12.03 -8.72 -4.74
N ALA A 402 11.27 -8.11 -3.83
CA ALA A 402 9.82 -8.26 -3.82
C ALA A 402 9.13 -7.44 -4.91
N LEU A 403 9.82 -6.46 -5.52
CA LEU A 403 9.30 -5.58 -6.56
C LEU A 403 7.99 -4.84 -6.17
N ILE A 404 7.82 -4.57 -4.86
CA ILE A 404 6.59 -3.99 -4.30
C ILE A 404 6.59 -2.46 -4.40
N ILE A 405 7.77 -1.83 -4.46
CA ILE A 405 7.94 -0.38 -4.44
C ILE A 405 8.71 0.06 -5.70
N ASN A 406 8.28 1.15 -6.33
CA ASN A 406 9.01 1.75 -7.43
C ASN A 406 10.45 2.08 -7.01
N ARG A 407 11.41 1.67 -7.84
CA ARG A 407 12.84 1.90 -7.60
C ARG A 407 13.17 3.37 -7.31
N ALA A 408 12.50 4.32 -7.95
CA ALA A 408 12.70 5.75 -7.70
C ALA A 408 12.49 6.15 -6.23
N THR A 409 11.53 5.53 -5.54
CA THR A 409 11.18 5.83 -4.14
C THR A 409 12.22 5.33 -3.13
N VAL A 410 13.07 4.38 -3.52
CA VAL A 410 14.10 3.81 -2.64
C VAL A 410 15.53 4.12 -3.10
N GLU A 411 15.69 4.86 -4.21
CA GLU A 411 16.99 5.11 -4.83
C GLU A 411 17.92 5.95 -3.94
N LEU A 412 17.40 6.99 -3.29
CA LEU A 412 18.18 7.78 -2.33
C LEU A 412 18.62 6.94 -1.13
N TRP A 413 17.72 6.10 -0.61
CA TRP A 413 18.03 5.20 0.49
C TRP A 413 19.12 4.19 0.11
N ARG A 414 19.01 3.61 -1.10
CA ARG A 414 20.04 2.74 -1.69
C ARG A 414 21.39 3.44 -1.72
N TYR A 415 21.45 4.64 -2.30
CA TYR A 415 22.69 5.39 -2.42
C TYR A 415 23.31 5.69 -1.04
N ASN A 416 22.52 6.21 -0.09
CA ASN A 416 23.00 6.58 1.24
C ASN A 416 23.50 5.38 2.08
N ILE A 417 23.01 4.17 1.82
CA ILE A 417 23.45 2.96 2.54
C ILE A 417 24.64 2.26 1.87
N PHE A 418 24.61 2.14 0.54
CA PHE A 418 25.54 1.28 -0.20
C PHE A 418 26.70 2.04 -0.85
N VAL A 419 26.56 3.35 -1.11
CA VAL A 419 27.52 4.11 -1.91
C VAL A 419 28.16 5.24 -1.10
N ALA A 420 27.36 6.00 -0.36
CA ALA A 420 27.86 7.14 0.41
C ALA A 420 28.82 6.71 1.53
N ASP A 421 29.85 7.52 1.74
CA ASP A 421 30.67 7.52 2.95
C ASP A 421 29.84 8.12 4.10
N PRO A 422 29.45 7.33 5.11
CA PRO A 422 28.59 7.80 6.19
C PRO A 422 29.26 8.88 7.05
N GLU A 423 30.59 9.01 7.05
CA GLU A 423 31.31 9.99 7.88
C GLU A 423 31.51 11.34 7.17
N ALA A 424 31.28 11.40 5.85
CA ALA A 424 31.38 12.64 5.10
C ALA A 424 30.21 13.59 5.39
N SER A 425 30.46 14.91 5.29
CA SER A 425 29.40 15.90 5.45
C SER A 425 28.32 15.74 4.37
N PRO A 426 27.02 15.82 4.71
CA PRO A 426 25.96 15.62 3.73
C PRO A 426 25.90 16.76 2.71
N ILE A 427 25.42 16.44 1.51
CA ILE A 427 24.96 17.41 0.51
C ILE A 427 23.48 17.63 0.79
N ILE A 428 23.09 18.89 1.01
CA ILE A 428 21.75 19.26 1.45
C ILE A 428 20.99 19.91 0.30
N ILE A 429 19.90 19.26 -0.11
CA ILE A 429 18.92 19.79 -1.05
C ILE A 429 17.66 20.09 -0.24
N ALA A 430 17.39 21.36 -0.01
CA ALA A 430 16.14 21.79 0.60
C ALA A 430 15.13 22.18 -0.49
N HIS A 431 13.85 21.94 -0.22
CA HIS A 431 12.79 22.37 -1.13
C HIS A 431 11.64 23.04 -0.38
N HIS A 432 10.99 24.01 -1.03
CA HIS A 432 9.76 24.59 -0.50
C HIS A 432 8.64 23.54 -0.44
N ASP A 433 7.68 23.73 0.46
CA ASP A 433 6.54 22.81 0.58
C ASP A 433 5.72 22.75 -0.70
N ASN A 434 5.62 23.83 -1.48
CA ASN A 434 4.89 23.85 -2.76
C ASN A 434 5.56 23.07 -3.90
N ALA A 435 6.79 22.57 -3.71
CA ALA A 435 7.43 21.64 -4.64
C ALA A 435 6.94 20.19 -4.44
N VAL A 436 5.72 20.00 -3.92
CA VAL A 436 5.11 18.72 -3.48
C VAL A 436 5.24 17.59 -4.50
N TYR A 437 5.21 17.89 -5.80
CA TYR A 437 5.10 16.90 -6.87
C TYR A 437 6.44 16.32 -7.34
N ILE A 438 7.54 16.65 -6.66
CA ILE A 438 8.91 16.35 -7.13
C ILE A 438 9.83 15.69 -6.07
N PRO A 439 9.51 15.43 -4.77
CA PRO A 439 10.49 14.86 -3.84
C PRO A 439 11.22 13.62 -4.38
N THR A 440 10.49 12.61 -4.87
CA THR A 440 11.09 11.41 -5.46
C THR A 440 11.91 11.70 -6.73
N VAL A 441 11.50 12.69 -7.52
CA VAL A 441 12.25 13.15 -8.69
C VAL A 441 13.55 13.85 -8.26
N LEU A 442 13.51 14.71 -7.25
CA LEU A 442 14.69 15.39 -6.69
C LEU A 442 15.64 14.36 -6.06
N GLU A 443 15.12 13.44 -5.26
CA GLU A 443 15.87 12.33 -4.65
C GLU A 443 16.64 11.55 -5.72
N SER A 444 15.96 11.08 -6.76
CA SER A 444 16.59 10.32 -7.85
C SER A 444 17.55 11.15 -8.71
N LEU A 445 17.17 12.39 -9.04
CA LEU A 445 17.99 13.31 -9.82
C LEU A 445 19.30 13.63 -9.10
N PHE A 446 19.24 14.01 -7.83
CA PHE A 446 20.42 14.43 -7.08
C PHE A 446 21.33 13.26 -6.69
N VAL A 447 20.79 12.04 -6.52
CA VAL A 447 21.63 10.84 -6.51
C VAL A 447 22.48 10.78 -7.77
N LYS A 448 21.87 10.90 -8.96
CA LYS A 448 22.63 10.88 -10.22
C LYS A 448 23.63 12.03 -10.31
N VAL A 449 23.24 13.26 -9.94
CA VAL A 449 24.14 14.43 -9.99
C VAL A 449 25.37 14.21 -9.11
N TYR A 450 25.18 13.75 -7.88
CA TYR A 450 26.23 13.73 -6.85
C TYR A 450 26.85 12.36 -6.57
N GLU A 451 26.45 11.28 -7.25
CA GLU A 451 26.90 9.91 -6.93
C GLU A 451 28.43 9.76 -6.87
N HIS A 452 29.16 10.51 -7.69
CA HIS A 452 30.62 10.47 -7.77
C HIS A 452 31.31 11.13 -6.56
N HIS A 453 30.62 11.99 -5.82
CA HIS A 453 31.15 12.63 -4.62
C HIS A 453 31.23 11.67 -3.44
N LYS A 454 30.44 10.59 -3.46
CA LYS A 454 30.32 9.61 -2.36
C LYS A 454 29.97 10.24 -1.00
N ARG A 455 29.37 11.43 -0.99
CA ARG A 455 28.85 12.08 0.23
C ARG A 455 27.38 11.68 0.45
N PRO A 456 26.86 11.61 1.69
CA PRO A 456 25.44 11.41 1.94
C PRO A 456 24.63 12.52 1.29
N ILE A 457 23.48 12.21 0.72
CA ILE A 457 22.59 13.19 0.10
C ILE A 457 21.31 13.25 0.92
N LEU A 458 20.88 14.46 1.26
CA LEU A 458 19.63 14.70 1.97
C LEU A 458 18.73 15.59 1.10
N VAL A 459 17.46 15.22 1.00
CA VAL A 459 16.44 15.92 0.21
C VAL A 459 15.19 16.09 1.08
N PHE A 460 14.90 17.31 1.51
CA PHE A 460 13.83 17.54 2.48
C PHE A 460 13.20 18.93 2.41
N PRO A 461 12.00 19.12 3.01
CA PRO A 461 11.38 20.43 3.12
C PRO A 461 12.21 21.47 3.87
N GLU A 462 12.10 22.73 3.45
CA GLU A 462 12.79 23.89 4.03
C GLU A 462 12.67 23.98 5.56
N TRP A 463 11.53 23.63 6.14
CA TRP A 463 11.36 23.68 7.60
C TRP A 463 12.27 22.68 8.35
N ILE A 464 12.70 21.59 7.72
CA ILE A 464 13.68 20.65 8.28
C ILE A 464 15.08 21.25 8.26
N LEU A 465 15.42 22.02 7.21
CA LEU A 465 16.69 22.75 7.10
C LEU A 465 16.91 23.62 8.33
N HIS A 466 15.99 24.57 8.54
CA HIS A 466 16.07 25.57 9.60
C HIS A 466 16.06 24.95 11.00
N LYS A 467 15.42 23.79 11.16
CA LYS A 467 15.31 23.09 12.44
C LYS A 467 16.54 22.26 12.80
N HIS A 468 17.23 21.68 11.81
CA HIS A 468 18.22 20.63 12.07
C HIS A 468 19.59 20.84 11.42
N TYR A 469 19.71 21.64 10.36
CA TYR A 469 20.92 21.72 9.52
C TYR A 469 21.41 23.15 9.24
N GLY A 470 20.84 24.17 9.87
CA GLY A 470 21.25 25.57 9.70
C GLY A 470 20.41 26.31 8.66
N SER A 471 20.91 27.44 8.13
CA SER A 471 20.11 28.37 7.31
C SER A 471 20.34 28.25 5.80
N LYS A 472 21.43 27.65 5.32
CA LYS A 472 21.76 27.61 3.88
C LYS A 472 21.98 26.17 3.35
N PRO A 473 21.19 25.71 2.38
CA PRO A 473 21.39 24.41 1.72
C PRO A 473 22.40 24.54 0.57
N ASP A 474 22.91 23.40 0.06
CA ASP A 474 23.70 23.39 -1.19
C ASP A 474 22.82 23.73 -2.39
N VAL A 475 21.59 23.19 -2.40
CA VAL A 475 20.58 23.48 -3.41
C VAL A 475 19.24 23.80 -2.74
N PHE A 476 18.61 24.88 -3.18
CA PHE A 476 17.24 25.22 -2.81
C PHE A 476 16.31 25.10 -4.02
N VAL A 477 15.24 24.32 -3.88
CA VAL A 477 14.26 24.09 -4.95
C VAL A 477 12.90 24.65 -4.58
N PHE A 478 12.31 25.47 -5.43
CA PHE A 478 10.92 25.90 -5.28
C PHE A 478 10.13 25.68 -6.57
N SER A 479 8.81 25.65 -6.44
CA SER A 479 7.87 25.47 -7.55
C SER A 479 6.92 26.66 -7.62
N ILE A 480 6.58 27.07 -8.84
CA ILE A 480 5.47 27.99 -9.10
C ILE A 480 4.22 27.16 -9.43
N VAL A 481 3.19 27.30 -8.60
CA VAL A 481 1.97 26.47 -8.66
C VAL A 481 1.12 26.84 -9.89
N ASP A 482 0.45 25.83 -10.42
CA ASP A 482 -0.42 25.79 -11.60
C ASP A 482 -1.05 27.12 -12.02
N ALA A 483 -0.95 27.48 -13.32
CA ALA A 483 -1.63 28.49 -14.16
C ALA A 483 -1.94 29.88 -13.57
N ASP A 484 -2.37 29.94 -12.32
CA ASP A 484 -2.62 31.11 -11.49
C ASP A 484 -1.35 31.73 -10.90
N CYS A 485 -0.16 31.17 -11.06
CA CYS A 485 1.07 31.87 -10.74
C CYS A 485 1.88 32.18 -12.01
N GLN A 486 1.69 33.37 -12.55
CA GLN A 486 2.51 33.92 -13.64
C GLN A 486 3.58 34.83 -13.03
N PRO A 487 4.86 34.39 -12.94
CA PRO A 487 5.92 35.08 -12.20
C PRO A 487 6.24 36.49 -12.68
N LEU A 488 5.75 36.89 -13.86
CA LEU A 488 6.04 38.17 -14.48
C LEU A 488 4.83 39.11 -14.54
N ILE A 489 3.63 38.59 -14.30
CA ILE A 489 2.37 39.34 -14.45
C ILE A 489 1.69 39.51 -13.10
N LYS A 490 1.84 38.56 -12.18
CA LYS A 490 1.21 38.61 -10.85
C LYS A 490 2.22 39.09 -9.80
N PRO A 491 2.01 40.26 -9.15
CA PRO A 491 2.93 40.81 -8.14
C PRO A 491 3.26 39.82 -7.01
N ALA A 492 2.27 39.06 -6.53
CA ALA A 492 2.49 38.07 -5.48
C ALA A 492 3.50 36.97 -5.90
N CYS A 493 3.54 36.60 -7.18
CA CYS A 493 4.50 35.62 -7.69
C CYS A 493 5.89 36.23 -7.88
N GLN A 494 5.96 37.50 -8.29
CA GLN A 494 7.23 38.25 -8.35
C GLN A 494 7.85 38.38 -6.96
N GLU A 495 7.06 38.79 -5.98
CA GLU A 495 7.49 38.91 -4.57
C GLU A 495 7.93 37.56 -4.00
N PHE A 496 7.21 36.48 -4.32
CA PHE A 496 7.58 35.13 -3.89
C PHE A 496 8.94 34.68 -4.44
N VAL A 497 9.18 34.87 -5.74
CA VAL A 497 10.47 34.52 -6.37
C VAL A 497 11.59 35.42 -5.84
N ALA A 498 11.35 36.74 -5.73
CA ALA A 498 12.32 37.70 -5.21
C ALA A 498 12.71 37.37 -3.77
N LYS A 499 11.75 37.00 -2.91
CA LYS A 499 11.99 36.59 -1.52
C LYS A 499 13.02 35.46 -1.45
N TYR A 500 12.88 34.41 -2.25
CA TYR A 500 13.82 33.27 -2.19
C TYR A 500 15.18 33.59 -2.78
N ILE A 501 15.21 34.42 -3.83
CA ILE A 501 16.47 34.96 -4.35
C ILE A 501 17.18 35.76 -3.26
N ASP A 502 16.47 36.64 -2.55
CA ASP A 502 17.06 37.44 -1.49
C ASP A 502 17.48 36.58 -0.29
N GLU A 503 16.69 35.57 0.08
CA GLU A 503 16.99 34.71 1.23
C GLU A 503 18.23 33.82 1.00
N TYR A 504 18.35 33.21 -0.19
CA TYR A 504 19.38 32.19 -0.45
C TYR A 504 20.53 32.66 -1.35
N LEU A 505 20.35 33.69 -2.19
CA LEU A 505 21.41 34.25 -3.04
C LEU A 505 22.04 35.54 -2.50
N SER A 506 21.48 36.20 -1.46
CA SER A 506 22.12 37.38 -0.87
C SER A 506 23.37 37.03 -0.07
N SER A 507 24.41 37.85 -0.25
CA SER A 507 25.66 37.80 0.50
C SER A 507 25.44 38.17 1.97
N GLY A 508 25.24 37.17 2.83
CA GLY A 508 25.40 37.30 4.27
C GLY A 508 26.87 37.53 4.62
N THR A 509 27.11 38.40 5.60
CA THR A 509 28.42 38.87 6.09
C THR A 509 29.51 37.80 6.19
N SER A 510 30.58 37.97 5.39
CA SER A 510 32.01 37.57 5.51
C SER A 510 32.46 36.27 6.22
N HIS A 511 31.59 35.39 6.69
CA HIS A 511 31.96 34.19 7.47
C HIS A 511 31.35 32.87 6.98
N ASP A 512 30.41 32.89 6.02
CA ASP A 512 29.89 31.68 5.38
C ASP A 512 30.27 31.63 3.90
N ASN A 513 31.20 30.74 3.54
CA ASN A 513 31.67 30.52 2.16
C ASN A 513 30.72 29.65 1.31
N GLN A 514 29.55 29.26 1.82
CA GLN A 514 28.66 28.31 1.12
C GLN A 514 27.66 29.05 0.22
N THR A 515 27.78 28.87 -1.09
CA THR A 515 26.88 29.43 -2.10
C THR A 515 25.74 28.46 -2.42
N THR A 516 24.50 28.84 -2.15
CA THR A 516 23.31 28.04 -2.48
C THR A 516 22.96 28.19 -3.96
N THR A 517 22.71 27.09 -4.65
CA THR A 517 22.11 27.12 -6.00
C THR A 517 20.58 27.10 -5.90
N ILE A 518 19.90 28.03 -6.57
CA ILE A 518 18.44 28.06 -6.63
C ILE A 518 17.95 27.40 -7.92
N ILE A 519 17.00 26.47 -7.77
CA ILE A 519 16.27 25.83 -8.87
C ILE A 519 14.78 26.17 -8.76
N MET A 520 14.20 26.59 -9.87
CA MET A 520 12.75 26.74 -10.02
C MET A 520 12.19 25.62 -10.89
N THR A 521 11.14 24.96 -10.42
CA THR A 521 10.38 24.00 -11.22
C THR A 521 9.07 24.63 -11.71
N ALA A 522 8.67 24.34 -12.95
CA ALA A 522 7.44 24.83 -13.55
C ALA A 522 6.67 23.68 -14.21
N GLY A 523 5.57 23.27 -13.58
CA GLY A 523 4.68 22.21 -14.07
C GLY A 523 3.75 22.70 -15.19
N GLU A 524 3.15 23.88 -15.02
CA GLU A 524 2.33 24.53 -16.04
C GLU A 524 3.18 25.41 -16.98
N PRO A 525 2.69 25.69 -18.21
CA PRO A 525 3.37 26.55 -19.16
C PRO A 525 3.28 28.03 -18.72
N ALA A 526 4.13 28.40 -17.77
CA ALA A 526 4.27 29.78 -17.29
C ALA A 526 5.25 30.58 -18.15
N ASP A 527 4.99 31.88 -18.30
CA ASP A 527 5.97 32.80 -18.88
C ASP A 527 7.14 33.00 -17.91
N THR A 528 8.35 32.85 -18.44
CA THR A 528 9.61 32.93 -17.68
C THR A 528 10.61 33.89 -18.32
N GLN A 529 10.21 34.65 -19.35
CA GLN A 529 11.07 35.68 -19.97
C GLN A 529 11.39 36.80 -18.99
N GLY A 530 12.64 36.92 -18.55
CA GLY A 530 13.06 37.92 -17.56
C GLY A 530 13.16 37.39 -16.13
N LEU A 531 12.96 36.09 -15.91
CA LEU A 531 13.38 35.44 -14.67
C LEU A 531 14.89 35.64 -14.44
N ASP A 532 15.32 35.92 -13.21
CA ASP A 532 16.73 36.15 -12.86
C ASP A 532 17.64 35.01 -13.36
N GLU A 533 18.64 35.32 -14.20
CA GLU A 533 19.55 34.35 -14.86
C GLU A 533 20.35 33.46 -13.89
N ARG A 534 20.39 33.79 -12.59
CA ARG A 534 21.02 32.93 -11.57
C ARG A 534 20.20 31.67 -11.28
N VAL A 535 18.87 31.73 -11.44
CA VAL A 535 17.93 30.63 -11.18
C VAL A 535 18.00 29.58 -12.29
N LEU A 536 18.23 28.32 -11.95
CA LEU A 536 18.11 27.21 -12.90
C LEU A 536 16.64 26.82 -13.06
N LEU A 537 16.13 26.83 -14.30
CA LEU A 537 14.74 26.45 -14.59
C LEU A 537 14.63 25.00 -15.05
N LEU A 538 13.85 24.19 -14.34
CA LEU A 538 13.34 22.90 -14.81
C LEU A 538 11.89 23.10 -15.28
N SER A 539 11.65 23.05 -16.59
CA SER A 539 10.35 23.41 -17.15
C SER A 539 9.81 22.36 -18.10
N THR A 540 8.48 22.26 -18.11
CA THR A 540 7.69 21.40 -18.98
C THR A 540 7.52 21.99 -20.39
N VAL A 541 7.95 23.23 -20.63
CA VAL A 541 7.97 23.85 -21.95
C VAL A 541 9.32 23.59 -22.60
N SER A 542 9.34 23.13 -23.85
CA SER A 542 10.55 22.88 -24.64
C SER A 542 11.03 24.14 -25.36
N GLY A 543 12.34 24.28 -25.58
CA GLY A 543 12.89 25.29 -26.50
C GLY A 543 12.88 26.72 -25.96
N LEU A 544 12.92 26.91 -24.64
CA LEU A 544 13.01 28.23 -24.02
C LEU A 544 14.33 28.93 -24.38
N ASN A 545 14.26 30.22 -24.70
CA ASN A 545 15.42 31.06 -24.98
C ASN A 545 16.09 31.53 -23.68
N ARG A 546 16.70 30.59 -22.94
CA ARG A 546 17.38 30.83 -21.66
C ARG A 546 18.60 29.95 -21.51
N ARG A 547 19.65 30.48 -20.88
CA ARG A 547 20.91 29.74 -20.66
C ARG A 547 20.79 28.67 -19.57
N LYS A 548 20.30 29.01 -18.38
CA LYS A 548 20.09 28.06 -17.27
C LYS A 548 18.70 27.43 -17.34
N TYR A 549 18.55 26.44 -18.20
CA TYR A 549 17.30 25.74 -18.46
C TYR A 549 17.53 24.25 -18.72
N ALA A 550 16.60 23.41 -18.25
CA ALA A 550 16.46 22.03 -18.67
C ALA A 550 14.99 21.63 -18.85
N TYR A 551 14.74 20.88 -19.92
CA TYR A 551 13.43 20.32 -20.23
C TYR A 551 13.12 19.13 -19.31
N LEU A 552 11.99 19.20 -18.61
CA LEU A 552 11.48 18.15 -17.73
C LEU A 552 9.94 18.09 -17.86
N PRO A 553 9.40 17.26 -18.77
CA PRO A 553 7.97 17.21 -19.01
C PRO A 553 7.19 16.55 -17.87
N VAL A 554 5.92 16.92 -17.67
CA VAL A 554 5.05 16.31 -16.65
C VAL A 554 4.85 14.82 -16.92
N ALA A 555 4.82 14.41 -18.19
CA ALA A 555 4.82 13.00 -18.58
C ALA A 555 5.94 12.21 -17.88
N SER A 556 7.12 12.83 -17.75
CA SER A 556 8.28 12.27 -17.08
C SER A 556 8.15 12.33 -15.56
N THR A 557 7.83 13.49 -14.98
CA THR A 557 7.73 13.62 -13.52
C THR A 557 6.56 12.84 -12.93
N SER A 558 5.52 12.53 -13.70
CA SER A 558 4.39 11.69 -13.25
C SER A 558 4.82 10.31 -12.77
N PHE A 559 5.99 9.81 -13.18
CA PHE A 559 6.56 8.55 -12.68
C PHE A 559 7.12 8.64 -11.25
N GLY A 560 7.30 9.84 -10.71
CA GLY A 560 7.60 10.06 -9.29
C GLY A 560 6.40 9.79 -8.38
N GLU A 561 5.19 9.68 -8.95
CA GLU A 561 3.92 9.48 -8.24
C GLU A 561 3.28 8.13 -8.58
N ARG A 562 4.10 7.15 -9.01
CA ARG A 562 3.65 5.80 -9.37
C ARG A 562 4.39 4.78 -8.53
N LEU A 563 3.65 3.82 -7.97
CA LEU A 563 4.21 2.65 -7.30
C LEU A 563 4.45 1.50 -8.28
N GLN A 564 3.57 1.31 -9.26
CA GLN A 564 3.55 0.09 -10.08
C GLN A 564 4.33 0.20 -11.38
N HIS A 565 4.42 1.40 -11.95
CA HIS A 565 4.96 1.60 -13.29
C HIS A 565 6.23 2.43 -13.26
N SER A 566 7.22 2.03 -14.06
CA SER A 566 8.42 2.83 -14.33
C SER A 566 8.43 3.29 -15.79
N PRO A 567 9.23 4.30 -16.18
CA PRO A 567 9.25 4.78 -17.55
C PRO A 567 9.52 3.68 -18.59
N THR A 568 10.32 2.67 -18.26
CA THR A 568 10.61 1.55 -19.17
C THR A 568 9.38 0.72 -19.53
N SER A 569 8.29 0.81 -18.75
CA SER A 569 7.00 0.22 -19.10
C SER A 569 6.43 0.77 -20.43
N LEU A 570 6.80 1.99 -20.82
CA LEU A 570 6.44 2.57 -22.13
C LEU A 570 7.26 2.02 -23.31
N LEU A 571 8.37 1.34 -23.03
CA LEU A 571 9.21 0.69 -24.04
C LEU A 571 8.80 -0.77 -24.29
N LEU A 572 8.06 -1.37 -23.36
CA LEU A 572 7.60 -2.74 -23.49
C LEU A 572 6.43 -2.80 -24.49
N PRO A 573 6.38 -3.82 -25.37
CA PRO A 573 5.20 -4.08 -26.15
C PRO A 573 4.03 -4.37 -25.20
N VAL A 574 2.82 -3.99 -25.58
CA VAL A 574 1.60 -4.32 -24.82
C VAL A 574 1.37 -5.84 -24.94
N ILE A 575 1.96 -6.61 -24.02
CA ILE A 575 1.79 -8.07 -23.94
C ILE A 575 0.65 -8.35 -22.96
N SER A 576 -0.57 -8.53 -23.44
CA SER A 576 -1.59 -9.26 -22.69
C SER A 576 -2.66 -9.83 -23.61
N SER A 577 -3.10 -11.05 -23.28
CA SER A 577 -4.30 -11.72 -23.79
C SER A 577 -5.47 -10.75 -23.92
N GLU A 578 -6.17 -10.81 -25.04
CA GLU A 578 -7.33 -9.95 -25.32
C GLU A 578 -8.35 -10.06 -24.17
N PRO A 579 -8.65 -8.97 -23.45
CA PRO A 579 -9.81 -8.98 -22.58
C PRO A 579 -11.06 -9.17 -23.45
N GLU A 580 -11.96 -10.07 -23.03
CA GLU A 580 -13.30 -10.21 -23.58
C GLU A 580 -14.06 -8.90 -23.33
N GLU A 581 -14.04 -8.03 -24.36
CA GLU A 581 -14.72 -6.73 -24.49
C GLU A 581 -14.24 -5.58 -23.57
N ARG A 582 -13.74 -4.50 -24.20
CA ARG A 582 -13.46 -3.20 -23.57
C ARG A 582 -14.54 -2.19 -23.95
N ARG A 583 -14.92 -1.32 -23.00
CA ARG A 583 -15.85 -0.20 -23.22
C ARG A 583 -15.26 0.81 -24.20
N PHE A 584 -16.11 1.61 -24.84
CA PHE A 584 -15.67 2.49 -25.92
C PHE A 584 -14.62 3.52 -25.49
N CYS A 585 -15.00 4.50 -24.67
CA CYS A 585 -14.13 5.63 -24.38
C CYS A 585 -14.32 6.16 -22.95
N ALA A 586 -13.21 6.55 -22.32
CA ALA A 586 -13.21 7.22 -21.02
C ALA A 586 -12.85 8.70 -21.12
N TYR A 587 -13.50 9.50 -20.26
CA TYR A 587 -13.28 10.93 -20.10
C TYR A 587 -13.08 11.28 -18.61
N LEU A 588 -11.83 11.56 -18.22
CA LEU A 588 -11.45 11.86 -16.83
C LEU A 588 -10.90 13.29 -16.73
N PHE A 589 -11.80 14.27 -16.66
CA PHE A 589 -11.44 15.68 -16.49
C PHE A 589 -12.23 16.34 -15.39
N ALA A 590 -11.63 17.37 -14.80
CA ALA A 590 -12.26 18.12 -13.73
C ALA A 590 -11.98 19.62 -13.79
N ARG A 591 -11.64 20.11 -14.99
CA ARG A 591 -11.62 21.52 -15.41
C ARG A 591 -12.49 21.63 -16.65
N CYS A 592 -13.72 22.10 -16.47
CA CYS A 592 -14.76 22.10 -17.52
C CYS A 592 -14.75 23.40 -18.34
N ASP A 593 -13.86 24.33 -18.01
CA ASP A 593 -13.60 25.61 -18.71
C ASP A 593 -12.83 25.42 -20.04
N ARG A 594 -12.68 24.19 -20.52
CA ARG A 594 -11.90 23.84 -21.71
C ARG A 594 -12.83 23.35 -22.83
N PRO A 595 -13.28 24.25 -23.71
CA PRO A 595 -14.37 23.94 -24.65
C PRO A 595 -14.02 22.81 -25.62
N GLN A 596 -12.75 22.66 -26.01
CA GLN A 596 -12.33 21.57 -26.90
C GLN A 596 -12.53 20.18 -26.26
N ARG A 597 -12.37 20.07 -24.93
CA ARG A 597 -12.52 18.80 -24.20
C ARG A 597 -13.99 18.41 -24.08
N GLU A 598 -14.81 19.37 -23.68
CA GLU A 598 -16.27 19.18 -23.56
C GLU A 598 -16.87 18.88 -24.94
N TYR A 599 -16.44 19.61 -25.98
CA TYR A 599 -16.89 19.37 -27.35
C TYR A 599 -16.49 17.99 -27.88
N MET A 600 -15.25 17.53 -27.64
CA MET A 600 -14.82 16.18 -28.04
C MET A 600 -15.62 15.10 -27.31
N PHE A 601 -15.92 15.30 -26.02
CA PHE A 601 -16.81 14.40 -25.28
C PHE A 601 -18.19 14.34 -25.95
N ASP A 602 -18.82 15.48 -26.21
CA ASP A 602 -20.18 15.55 -26.75
C ASP A 602 -20.29 14.90 -28.12
N ILE A 603 -19.36 15.19 -29.04
CA ILE A 603 -19.41 14.63 -30.40
C ILE A 603 -19.20 13.11 -30.45
N LEU A 604 -18.41 12.55 -29.54
CA LEU A 604 -18.22 11.10 -29.45
C LEU A 604 -19.42 10.45 -28.76
N ASN A 605 -19.88 11.03 -27.66
CA ASN A 605 -20.99 10.52 -26.84
C ASN A 605 -22.34 10.53 -27.57
N ASP A 606 -22.52 11.41 -28.57
CA ASP A 606 -23.69 11.43 -29.45
C ASP A 606 -23.80 10.17 -30.33
N VAL A 607 -22.67 9.49 -30.58
CA VAL A 607 -22.61 8.32 -31.48
C VAL A 607 -22.35 7.02 -30.73
N GLU A 608 -21.42 7.01 -29.78
CA GLU A 608 -21.09 5.86 -28.92
C GLU A 608 -20.85 6.32 -27.48
N PRO A 609 -21.42 5.67 -26.44
CA PRO A 609 -21.35 6.17 -25.07
C PRO A 609 -19.92 6.37 -24.56
N VAL A 610 -19.63 7.57 -24.08
CA VAL A 610 -18.37 7.95 -23.44
C VAL A 610 -18.59 8.07 -21.93
N ASP A 611 -17.79 7.36 -21.14
CA ASP A 611 -17.89 7.41 -19.69
C ASP A 611 -17.20 8.64 -19.11
N ALA A 612 -17.97 9.55 -18.54
CA ALA A 612 -17.48 10.69 -17.77
C ALA A 612 -17.10 10.25 -16.34
N LEU A 613 -15.81 10.01 -16.13
CA LEU A 613 -15.23 9.52 -14.87
C LEU A 613 -14.79 10.65 -13.93
N GLY A 614 -14.68 11.88 -14.43
CA GLY A 614 -14.32 13.07 -13.65
C GLY A 614 -15.50 13.98 -13.31
N ILE A 615 -15.19 15.19 -12.83
CA ILE A 615 -16.20 16.23 -12.54
C ILE A 615 -16.91 16.68 -13.81
N CYS A 616 -16.21 16.74 -14.94
CA CYS A 616 -16.74 17.23 -16.21
C CYS A 616 -17.34 16.10 -17.07
N ALA A 617 -18.27 16.44 -17.96
CA ALA A 617 -19.03 15.47 -18.73
C ALA A 617 -19.70 16.08 -19.98
N GLY A 618 -19.01 16.99 -20.65
CA GLY A 618 -19.54 17.70 -21.80
C GLY A 618 -20.74 18.58 -21.45
N SER A 619 -21.57 18.81 -22.47
CA SER A 619 -22.88 19.45 -22.36
C SER A 619 -23.96 18.48 -21.88
N SER A 620 -23.64 17.18 -21.73
CA SER A 620 -24.60 16.11 -21.45
C SER A 620 -25.10 16.09 -20.00
N ARG A 621 -24.31 16.60 -19.04
CA ARG A 621 -24.75 16.77 -17.64
C ARG A 621 -23.96 17.88 -16.94
N LEU A 622 -24.55 18.48 -15.91
CA LEU A 622 -23.89 19.50 -15.10
C LEU A 622 -22.63 18.94 -14.42
N PRO A 623 -21.58 19.77 -14.22
CA PRO A 623 -20.39 19.37 -13.48
C PRO A 623 -20.76 18.82 -12.10
N ASN A 624 -20.28 17.62 -11.77
CA ASN A 624 -20.59 16.99 -10.50
C ASN A 624 -19.35 16.91 -9.61
N VAL A 625 -19.28 17.83 -8.66
CA VAL A 625 -18.18 17.95 -7.69
C VAL A 625 -18.07 16.76 -6.74
N SER A 626 -19.09 15.89 -6.64
CA SER A 626 -18.98 14.63 -5.90
C SER A 626 -18.03 13.64 -6.58
N TYR A 627 -17.81 13.77 -7.90
CA TYR A 627 -16.77 13.07 -8.66
C TYR A 627 -15.42 13.78 -8.56
N ALA A 628 -15.07 14.29 -7.38
CA ALA A 628 -13.73 14.81 -7.09
C ALA A 628 -12.60 13.78 -7.28
N ALA A 629 -12.96 12.55 -7.71
CA ALA A 629 -12.13 11.51 -8.33
C ALA A 629 -10.63 11.80 -8.19
N SER A 630 -10.06 11.27 -7.12
CA SER A 630 -8.69 10.80 -7.06
C SER A 630 -7.56 11.84 -7.28
N ARG A 631 -7.80 13.12 -7.62
CA ARG A 631 -6.70 14.11 -7.76
C ARG A 631 -5.94 14.41 -6.45
N TYR A 632 -6.52 14.03 -5.32
CA TYR A 632 -5.89 14.05 -3.99
C TYR A 632 -5.52 12.65 -3.48
N SER A 633 -5.75 11.60 -4.28
CA SER A 633 -5.22 10.25 -4.02
C SER A 633 -3.71 10.32 -4.16
N THR A 634 -2.99 9.75 -3.19
CA THR A 634 -1.52 9.65 -3.22
C THR A 634 -1.03 8.96 -4.51
N TRP A 635 -1.86 8.11 -5.13
CA TRP A 635 -1.50 7.32 -6.31
C TRP A 635 -2.48 7.50 -7.48
N TYR A 636 -2.95 8.74 -7.70
CA TYR A 636 -3.86 9.12 -8.80
C TYR A 636 -3.50 8.47 -10.15
N ASN A 637 -2.22 8.50 -10.49
CA ASN A 637 -1.72 8.03 -11.78
C ASN A 637 -1.87 6.51 -11.96
N ASP A 638 -1.68 5.72 -10.91
CA ASP A 638 -1.89 4.26 -10.97
C ASP A 638 -3.38 3.91 -10.93
N ASP A 639 -4.19 4.64 -10.15
CA ASP A 639 -5.65 4.50 -10.13
C ASP A 639 -6.27 4.77 -11.52
N ALA A 640 -5.79 5.81 -12.20
CA ALA A 640 -6.21 6.17 -13.55
C ALA A 640 -5.85 5.06 -14.56
N VAL A 641 -4.62 4.50 -14.47
CA VAL A 641 -4.20 3.38 -15.32
C VAL A 641 -5.10 2.17 -15.12
N ALA A 642 -5.34 1.74 -13.87
CA ALA A 642 -6.21 0.62 -13.55
C ALA A 642 -7.64 0.83 -14.08
N THR A 643 -8.15 2.05 -14.00
CA THR A 643 -9.49 2.38 -14.52
C THR A 643 -9.51 2.32 -16.04
N PHE A 644 -8.51 2.89 -16.72
CA PHE A 644 -8.41 2.96 -18.17
C PHE A 644 -8.19 1.59 -18.84
N GLN A 645 -7.77 0.55 -18.11
CA GLN A 645 -7.61 -0.80 -18.68
C GLN A 645 -8.92 -1.37 -19.25
N ASN A 646 -10.07 -0.86 -18.78
CA ASN A 646 -11.41 -1.28 -19.21
C ASN A 646 -11.87 -0.61 -20.51
N TYR A 647 -11.08 0.29 -21.11
CA TYR A 647 -11.48 1.13 -22.23
C TYR A 647 -10.63 0.90 -23.48
N LYS A 648 -11.24 1.06 -24.66
CA LYS A 648 -10.53 1.05 -25.95
C LYS A 648 -9.78 2.37 -26.15
N PHE A 649 -10.46 3.48 -25.85
CA PHE A 649 -9.95 4.84 -26.04
C PHE A 649 -10.02 5.66 -24.75
N VAL A 650 -9.15 6.66 -24.65
CA VAL A 650 -9.19 7.66 -23.57
C VAL A 650 -8.94 9.03 -24.15
N ILE A 651 -9.78 10.01 -23.83
CA ILE A 651 -9.55 11.40 -24.22
C ILE A 651 -8.41 11.98 -23.38
N ALA A 652 -7.30 12.31 -24.03
CA ALA A 652 -6.02 12.73 -23.45
C ALA A 652 -5.65 14.17 -23.88
N PHE A 653 -6.58 15.10 -23.75
CA PHE A 653 -6.40 16.50 -24.19
C PHE A 653 -5.63 17.32 -23.16
N GLU A 654 -4.58 18.00 -23.60
CA GLU A 654 -3.78 18.89 -22.76
C GLU A 654 -4.50 20.20 -22.42
N ASN A 655 -4.01 20.89 -21.40
CA ASN A 655 -4.54 22.20 -20.98
C ASN A 655 -4.19 23.31 -21.98
N SER A 656 -3.08 23.14 -22.70
CA SER A 656 -2.52 24.08 -23.67
C SER A 656 -1.79 23.33 -24.79
N GLY A 657 -1.64 23.95 -25.95
CA GLY A 657 -0.85 23.42 -27.08
C GLY A 657 0.59 23.95 -27.13
N VAL A 658 1.16 24.38 -26.00
CA VAL A 658 2.51 24.95 -25.94
C VAL A 658 3.57 23.87 -26.24
N PRO A 659 4.63 24.17 -27.02
CA PRO A 659 5.70 23.20 -27.30
C PRO A 659 6.27 22.56 -26.03
N GLY A 660 6.37 21.23 -26.04
CA GLY A 660 6.91 20.43 -24.92
C GLY A 660 5.94 20.12 -23.79
N TYR A 661 4.80 20.81 -23.69
CA TYR A 661 3.84 20.56 -22.61
C TYR A 661 3.08 19.24 -22.83
N ILE A 662 3.69 18.16 -22.34
CA ILE A 662 3.19 16.78 -22.42
C ILE A 662 3.07 16.25 -20.99
N THR A 663 1.90 15.75 -20.62
CA THR A 663 1.61 15.36 -19.24
C THR A 663 1.23 13.89 -19.05
N GLU A 664 0.90 13.51 -17.82
CA GLU A 664 0.38 12.21 -17.43
C GLU A 664 -0.84 11.77 -18.25
N LYS A 665 -1.58 12.72 -18.84
CA LYS A 665 -2.80 12.47 -19.63
C LYS A 665 -2.56 11.56 -20.82
N LEU A 666 -1.37 11.65 -21.42
CA LEU A 666 -0.97 10.75 -22.49
C LEU A 666 -0.34 9.45 -21.96
N VAL A 667 0.41 9.53 -20.85
CA VAL A 667 1.10 8.38 -20.26
C VAL A 667 0.14 7.35 -19.68
N ASN A 668 -0.89 7.79 -18.94
CA ASN A 668 -1.87 6.92 -18.29
C ASN A 668 -2.57 5.97 -19.27
N PRO A 669 -3.15 6.43 -20.40
CA PRO A 669 -3.77 5.52 -21.35
C PRO A 669 -2.79 4.57 -22.03
N PHE A 670 -1.56 5.00 -22.32
CA PHE A 670 -0.54 4.10 -22.86
C PHE A 670 -0.23 2.95 -21.90
N LEU A 671 -0.02 3.23 -20.61
CA LEU A 671 0.23 2.21 -19.59
C LEU A 671 -0.98 1.28 -19.38
N ALA A 672 -2.19 1.79 -19.58
CA ALA A 672 -3.42 0.98 -19.54
C ALA A 672 -3.62 0.10 -20.79
N GLY A 673 -2.79 0.27 -21.82
CA GLY A 673 -2.96 -0.36 -23.13
C GLY A 673 -4.19 0.16 -23.89
N SER A 674 -4.70 1.34 -23.54
CA SER A 674 -5.72 2.09 -24.26
C SER A 674 -5.09 2.93 -25.37
N ILE A 675 -5.87 3.28 -26.41
CA ILE A 675 -5.44 4.23 -27.45
C ILE A 675 -5.77 5.65 -26.98
N PRO A 676 -4.78 6.54 -26.80
CA PRO A 676 -5.04 7.94 -26.46
C PRO A 676 -5.65 8.72 -27.64
N ILE A 677 -6.66 9.54 -27.36
CA ILE A 677 -7.18 10.58 -28.26
C ILE A 677 -6.59 11.90 -27.79
N TYR A 678 -5.54 12.36 -28.44
CA TYR A 678 -4.68 13.44 -27.97
C TYR A 678 -4.99 14.78 -28.65
N LEU A 679 -4.90 15.87 -27.90
CA LEU A 679 -4.83 17.23 -28.43
C LEU A 679 -3.85 18.03 -27.57
N GLY A 680 -2.86 18.63 -28.22
CA GLY A 680 -1.79 19.39 -27.58
C GLY A 680 -0.85 19.95 -28.66
N ASN A 681 0.47 19.86 -28.46
CA ASN A 681 1.43 20.25 -29.49
C ASN A 681 1.85 19.05 -30.36
N SER A 682 1.27 18.93 -31.56
CA SER A 682 1.49 17.81 -32.49
C SER A 682 2.93 17.66 -33.00
N THR A 683 3.74 18.72 -32.95
CA THR A 683 5.15 18.66 -33.36
C THR A 683 5.99 18.03 -32.27
N THR A 684 5.99 18.63 -31.07
CA THR A 684 6.85 18.18 -29.97
C THR A 684 6.46 16.80 -29.45
N ILE A 685 5.17 16.43 -29.48
CA ILE A 685 4.75 15.11 -29.02
C ILE A 685 5.41 13.98 -29.82
N THR A 686 5.59 14.20 -31.13
CA THR A 686 6.19 13.21 -32.03
C THR A 686 7.70 13.12 -31.97
N GLU A 687 8.34 14.02 -31.22
CA GLU A 687 9.78 13.91 -30.94
C GLU A 687 10.08 12.74 -29.99
N ILE A 688 9.11 12.31 -29.16
CA ILE A 688 9.24 11.23 -28.19
C ILE A 688 8.33 10.05 -28.55
N PHE A 689 7.04 10.30 -28.75
CA PHE A 689 6.02 9.26 -28.91
C PHE A 689 5.75 8.97 -30.39
N ASN A 690 5.49 7.70 -30.70
CA ASN A 690 5.19 7.26 -32.06
C ASN A 690 3.79 7.76 -32.49
N PRO A 691 3.66 8.58 -33.55
CA PRO A 691 2.36 9.08 -33.99
C PRO A 691 1.39 7.99 -34.48
N LYS A 692 1.85 6.74 -34.63
CA LYS A 692 0.99 5.61 -35.00
C LYS A 692 0.35 4.91 -33.80
N SER A 693 0.76 5.20 -32.57
CA SER A 693 0.23 4.55 -31.35
C SER A 693 -0.91 5.32 -30.68
N PHE A 694 -1.23 6.51 -31.16
CA PHE A 694 -2.30 7.37 -30.63
C PHE A 694 -2.97 8.18 -31.76
N ILE A 695 -4.14 8.75 -31.47
CA ILE A 695 -4.88 9.59 -32.41
C ILE A 695 -4.59 11.07 -32.09
N ASP A 696 -3.77 11.72 -32.91
CA ASP A 696 -3.41 13.14 -32.78
C ASP A 696 -4.45 14.05 -33.45
N CYS A 697 -5.38 14.59 -32.68
CA CYS A 697 -6.44 15.46 -33.21
C CYS A 697 -5.90 16.78 -33.81
N GLY A 698 -4.68 17.20 -33.50
CA GLY A 698 -4.07 18.39 -34.10
C GLY A 698 -3.67 18.21 -35.57
N ARG A 699 -3.74 16.99 -36.11
CA ARG A 699 -3.47 16.67 -37.52
C ARG A 699 -4.72 16.63 -38.41
N PHE A 700 -5.89 16.85 -37.82
CA PHE A 700 -7.16 16.89 -38.53
C PHE A 700 -7.59 18.34 -38.75
N GLU A 701 -8.35 18.59 -39.83
CA GLU A 701 -8.89 19.93 -40.11
C GLU A 701 -9.86 20.38 -39.01
N THR A 702 -10.70 19.47 -38.52
CA THR A 702 -11.61 19.72 -37.40
C THR A 702 -11.61 18.59 -36.36
N LEU A 703 -12.05 18.90 -35.14
CA LEU A 703 -12.28 17.88 -34.10
C LEU A 703 -13.35 16.86 -34.51
N ARG A 704 -14.27 17.23 -35.42
CA ARG A 704 -15.29 16.32 -35.97
C ARG A 704 -14.68 15.28 -36.90
N ASP A 705 -13.67 15.67 -37.68
CA ASP A 705 -12.90 14.74 -38.52
C ASP A 705 -12.07 13.79 -37.65
N CYS A 706 -11.47 14.31 -36.56
CA CYS A 706 -10.79 13.48 -35.57
C CYS A 706 -11.75 12.45 -34.95
N ALA A 707 -12.93 12.88 -34.47
CA ALA A 707 -13.94 11.99 -33.91
C ALA A 707 -14.44 10.94 -34.92
N SER A 708 -14.62 11.34 -36.18
CA SER A 708 -14.98 10.41 -37.26
C SER A 708 -13.89 9.35 -37.47
N TYR A 709 -12.61 9.74 -37.36
CA TYR A 709 -11.50 8.79 -37.42
C TYR A 709 -11.45 7.87 -36.19
N VAL A 710 -11.71 8.37 -34.98
CA VAL A 710 -11.84 7.54 -33.76
C VAL A 710 -12.91 6.46 -33.96
N LEU A 711 -14.09 6.83 -34.48
CA LEU A 711 -15.16 5.88 -34.77
C LEU A 711 -14.77 4.88 -35.87
N LYS A 712 -14.05 5.33 -36.91
CA LYS A 712 -13.49 4.43 -37.93
C LYS A 712 -12.55 3.39 -37.33
N VAL A 713 -11.67 3.79 -36.41
CA VAL A 713 -10.77 2.86 -35.69
C VAL A 713 -11.58 1.95 -34.76
N HIS A 714 -12.58 2.47 -34.07
CA HIS A 714 -13.46 1.69 -33.19
C HIS A 714 -14.17 0.54 -33.92
N ASN A 715 -14.69 0.85 -35.13
CA ASN A 715 -15.47 -0.05 -35.97
C ASN A 715 -14.63 -1.01 -36.83
N SER A 716 -13.29 -0.88 -36.84
CA SER A 716 -12.39 -1.80 -37.52
C SER A 716 -11.47 -2.49 -36.49
N PRO A 717 -11.73 -3.77 -36.16
CA PRO A 717 -10.86 -4.57 -35.30
C PRO A 717 -9.41 -4.57 -35.78
N GLU A 718 -9.19 -4.55 -37.10
CA GLU A 718 -7.85 -4.54 -37.72
C GLU A 718 -7.12 -3.23 -37.43
N LEU A 719 -7.75 -2.08 -37.68
CA LEU A 719 -7.13 -0.77 -37.42
C LEU A 719 -6.88 -0.56 -35.93
N TYR A 720 -7.84 -0.96 -35.08
CA TYR A 720 -7.69 -0.90 -33.62
C TYR A 720 -6.51 -1.76 -33.14
N THR A 721 -6.43 -3.00 -33.61
CA THR A 721 -5.35 -3.94 -33.24
C THR A 721 -4.00 -3.48 -33.78
N GLN A 722 -3.97 -2.95 -35.00
CA GLN A 722 -2.76 -2.39 -35.59
C GLN A 722 -2.23 -1.24 -34.73
N MET A 723 -3.08 -0.26 -34.40
CA MET A 723 -2.68 0.90 -33.59
C MET A 723 -2.21 0.50 -32.19
N ARG A 724 -2.85 -0.49 -31.55
CA ARG A 724 -2.41 -1.00 -30.22
C ARG A 724 -1.08 -1.74 -30.23
N ARG A 725 -0.68 -2.30 -31.37
CA ARG A 725 0.59 -3.03 -31.52
C ARG A 725 1.77 -2.13 -31.85
N GLU A 726 1.52 -0.89 -32.24
CA GLU A 726 2.57 0.09 -32.48
C GLU A 726 3.35 0.37 -31.20
N SER A 727 4.67 0.56 -31.32
CA SER A 727 5.48 0.94 -30.17
C SER A 727 5.04 2.31 -29.67
N VAL A 728 4.91 2.48 -28.35
CA VAL A 728 4.51 3.77 -27.77
C VAL A 728 5.59 4.83 -27.99
N VAL A 729 6.85 4.48 -27.73
CA VAL A 729 8.00 5.35 -27.95
C VAL A 729 8.47 5.24 -29.41
N GLY A 730 8.56 6.39 -30.09
CA GLY A 730 9.06 6.49 -31.46
C GLY A 730 10.55 6.84 -31.54
N ASN A 731 11.06 7.58 -30.54
CA ASN A 731 12.46 7.97 -30.46
C ASN A 731 13.03 7.66 -29.06
N VAL A 732 13.77 6.56 -28.98
CA VAL A 732 14.36 6.09 -27.72
C VAL A 732 15.41 7.06 -27.17
N SER A 733 16.11 7.81 -28.01
CA SER A 733 17.09 8.81 -27.56
C SER A 733 16.39 9.97 -26.85
N ALA A 734 15.38 10.57 -27.49
CA ALA A 734 14.61 11.65 -26.90
C ALA A 734 13.87 11.21 -25.63
N PHE A 735 13.33 9.99 -25.62
CA PHE A 735 12.78 9.36 -24.42
C PHE A 735 13.82 9.24 -23.30
N ASN A 736 14.99 8.67 -23.59
CA ASN A 736 16.05 8.53 -22.59
C ASN A 736 16.51 9.88 -22.04
N GLU A 737 16.51 10.95 -22.85
CA GLU A 737 16.79 12.30 -22.37
C GLU A 737 15.69 12.85 -21.45
N ALA A 738 14.43 12.81 -21.89
CA ALA A 738 13.30 13.37 -21.16
C ALA A 738 12.99 12.64 -19.84
N PHE A 739 13.32 11.36 -19.74
CA PHE A 739 13.09 10.51 -18.57
C PHE A 739 14.38 10.21 -17.76
N SER A 740 15.49 10.88 -18.06
CA SER A 740 16.84 10.60 -17.51
C SER A 740 16.99 10.80 -16.00
N TRP A 741 16.07 11.48 -15.31
CA TRP A 741 16.09 11.59 -13.85
C TRP A 741 15.80 10.25 -13.15
N HIS A 742 15.01 9.38 -13.79
CA HIS A 742 14.53 8.14 -13.18
C HIS A 742 15.64 7.07 -13.15
N PRO A 743 15.78 6.28 -12.08
CA PRO A 743 16.87 5.30 -11.96
C PRO A 743 16.78 4.12 -12.92
N SER A 744 15.60 3.80 -13.46
CA SER A 744 15.45 2.78 -14.50
C SER A 744 15.93 3.22 -15.88
N ILE A 745 16.19 4.51 -16.07
CA ILE A 745 16.70 5.05 -17.33
C ILE A 745 18.22 5.20 -17.26
N PRO A 746 19.00 4.57 -18.16
CA PRO A 746 20.46 4.63 -18.13
C PRO A 746 21.05 6.02 -18.39
N SER A 747 20.33 6.87 -19.12
CA SER A 747 20.81 8.22 -19.48
C SER A 747 21.03 9.11 -18.26
N ARG A 748 22.05 9.97 -18.34
CA ARG A 748 22.39 10.99 -17.36
C ARG A 748 22.13 12.42 -17.85
N SER A 749 21.48 12.58 -19.02
CA SER A 749 21.31 13.88 -19.71
C SER A 749 20.82 15.02 -18.79
N LEU A 750 19.76 14.82 -18.01
CA LEU A 750 19.27 15.84 -17.08
C LEU A 750 20.26 16.09 -15.93
N ALA A 751 20.80 15.03 -15.34
CA ALA A 751 21.76 15.13 -14.25
C ALA A 751 23.02 15.90 -14.68
N ASP A 752 23.55 15.63 -15.88
CA ASP A 752 24.74 16.31 -16.41
C ASP A 752 24.43 17.78 -16.76
N LYS A 753 23.24 18.09 -17.28
CA LYS A 753 22.77 19.47 -17.48
C LYS A 753 22.66 20.23 -16.16
N VAL A 754 22.12 19.61 -15.12
CA VAL A 754 21.99 20.21 -13.78
C VAL A 754 23.36 20.38 -13.13
N ALA A 755 24.21 19.35 -13.14
CA ALA A 755 25.57 19.37 -12.60
C ALA A 755 26.42 20.50 -13.20
N LYS A 756 26.30 20.73 -14.51
CA LYS A 756 26.99 21.83 -15.20
C LYS A 756 26.75 23.20 -14.55
N TRP A 757 25.58 23.42 -13.95
CA TRP A 757 25.21 24.70 -13.34
C TRP A 757 25.37 24.74 -11.82
N LEU A 758 25.72 23.62 -11.19
CA LEU A 758 26.01 23.51 -9.76
C LEU A 758 27.50 23.76 -9.44
N HIS A 759 28.37 23.67 -10.45
CA HIS A 759 29.82 23.86 -10.33
C HIS A 759 30.33 25.19 -10.92
N THR A 760 29.42 26.14 -11.20
CA THR A 760 29.71 27.49 -11.72
C THR A 760 29.36 28.54 -10.69
#